data_AF-A0A355SY99-F1
#
_entry.id   AF-A0A355SY99-F1
#
_cell.length_a   1.000
_cell.length_b   1.000
_cell.length_c   1.000
_cell.angle_alpha   90.00
_cell.angle_beta   90.00
_cell.angle_gamma   90.00
#
_symmetry.space_group_name_H-M   'P 1'
#
loop_
_entity.id
_entity.type
_entity.pdbx_description
1 polymer ?
#
loop_
_entity_poly.entity_id
_entity_poly.type
_entity_poly.pdbx_seq_one_letter_code
_entity_poly.pdbx_strand_id
1 'polypeptide(L)'
;MNNGWVTTYANWIIKLRWLVVLVTVAGALTMAAGGQYIKFSNDYRYFFTDENPNLKAFEQLERTYTSPDTLLWVLRPNEGKATDPEILAIVKEITERAWQTPYSIRVDSLTNYQHTTALEDDLYVRDLVIDPAEVDPAEVLRIGTTEPAIAKRIISDDGTTTAIFATLKIPRDDITATAAPVAHARAIVADIRERFPDLRIELTGSVMLSTSFSEAATRDLQTLTPGMYVVLALTVWFLIRSISGTIATLFVVGLSAAAAMGLVMGWMGVKLTPPSSGAPTIILTVAVADSIHILVTALVSMQKGMAKREAIVESLRVNFQPVFLTSVTTAIGFASLNFSDAPPFRDLGNTSAVGALVAWVLSISFLPALMSILPITAKGSLTRQSAFMERFGEMVIGNRRKILVGMTAILIGFASLLPQFTFNDRFVEYFDDRMEFRVASDWASDNLIGIYQISYSLYSGDTGGISDPEYLERLEAFANWFREQPEVVHVGTFTDVIKRVNKSMHGDDEDYYRVPDDRQSAAQFLLLYEMSLPYGLDLNDQINVDKSATKLTITLTDVSTEQMKSVIDRAENWLRTNAPDSMYAYPAGQAVMFSFIGISNFEAMTVGTGIALLLISGCLMLALRDLKLGIISLVPNLTPPIAAFGVLALFSTEVGFWSTFVIATALGLIVDATVHFLSKYQRARSEQGKSAEDAVRYAFSTVGTALWVSTFVLIIGFALLAYSPFRVNAMLGTMVAVTVACALIIDFLLLPALLIALDGKRKTDKTAQADAKSGPADAPPAASAPA
;
A
#
# COMPACT_ATOMS: atom_id res chain seq x y z
N MET A 1 -41.15 -1.56 -2.59
CA MET A 1 -41.46 -0.41 -3.47
C MET A 1 -42.12 -0.95 -4.74
N ASN A 2 -43.03 -0.20 -5.38
CA ASN A 2 -43.70 -0.66 -6.59
C ASN A 2 -42.69 -0.70 -7.75
N ASN A 3 -42.06 -1.86 -8.01
CA ASN A 3 -40.94 -2.03 -8.97
C ASN A 3 -41.36 -1.92 -10.46
N GLY A 4 -42.51 -1.31 -10.76
CA GLY A 4 -43.02 -1.18 -12.13
C GLY A 4 -42.11 -0.36 -13.06
N TRP A 5 -41.33 0.57 -12.51
CA TRP A 5 -40.35 1.32 -13.30
C TRP A 5 -39.13 0.46 -13.68
N VAL A 6 -38.66 -0.44 -12.81
CA VAL A 6 -37.53 -1.34 -13.09
C VAL A 6 -37.89 -2.32 -14.20
N THR A 7 -39.11 -2.85 -14.17
CA THR A 7 -39.60 -3.73 -15.25
C THR A 7 -39.76 -2.98 -16.58
N THR A 8 -40.19 -1.70 -16.52
CA THR A 8 -40.27 -0.83 -17.71
C THR A 8 -38.86 -0.57 -18.28
N TYR A 9 -37.90 -0.23 -17.43
CA TYR A 9 -36.49 -0.03 -17.78
C TYR A 9 -35.86 -1.30 -18.38
N ALA A 10 -36.05 -2.46 -17.74
CA ALA A 10 -35.56 -3.74 -18.24
C ALA A 10 -36.13 -4.09 -19.62
N ASN A 11 -37.43 -3.84 -19.84
CA ASN A 11 -38.04 -4.05 -21.15
C ASN A 11 -37.52 -3.09 -22.22
N TRP A 12 -37.24 -1.83 -21.85
CA TRP A 12 -36.64 -0.85 -22.73
C TRP A 12 -35.22 -1.27 -23.16
N ILE A 13 -34.39 -1.74 -22.23
CA ILE A 13 -33.05 -2.28 -22.52
C ILE A 13 -33.14 -3.42 -23.53
N ILE A 14 -34.02 -4.39 -23.29
CA ILE A 14 -34.15 -5.57 -24.16
C ILE A 14 -34.67 -5.17 -25.55
N LYS A 15 -35.61 -4.21 -25.62
CA LYS A 15 -36.16 -3.71 -26.89
C LYS A 15 -35.09 -3.00 -27.73
N LEU A 16 -34.24 -2.19 -27.11
CA LEU A 16 -33.18 -1.42 -27.76
C LEU A 16 -31.78 -2.03 -27.58
N ARG A 17 -31.70 -3.34 -27.36
CA ARG A 17 -30.48 -4.06 -26.96
C ARG A 17 -29.22 -3.72 -27.77
N TRP A 18 -29.32 -3.57 -29.09
CA TRP A 18 -28.19 -3.21 -29.95
C TRP A 18 -27.71 -1.79 -29.73
N LEU A 19 -28.64 -0.83 -29.58
CA LEU A 19 -28.31 0.56 -29.28
C LEU A 19 -27.70 0.68 -27.88
N VAL A 20 -28.25 -0.03 -26.89
CA VAL A 20 -27.72 -0.04 -25.52
C VAL A 20 -26.29 -0.59 -25.50
N VAL A 21 -26.03 -1.71 -26.18
CA VAL A 21 -24.66 -2.26 -26.32
C VAL A 21 -23.73 -1.24 -26.96
N LEU A 22 -24.14 -0.62 -28.09
CA LEU A 22 -23.31 0.35 -28.79
C LEU A 22 -22.99 1.57 -27.92
N VAL A 23 -24.00 2.16 -27.26
CA VAL A 23 -23.83 3.37 -26.44
C VAL A 23 -22.98 3.10 -25.21
N THR A 24 -23.22 1.99 -24.51
CA THR A 24 -22.45 1.62 -23.31
C THR A 24 -21.00 1.28 -23.62
N VAL A 25 -20.75 0.55 -24.72
CA VAL A 25 -19.39 0.26 -25.19
C VAL A 25 -18.70 1.54 -25.66
N ALA A 26 -19.36 2.40 -26.44
CA ALA A 26 -18.79 3.66 -26.88
C ALA A 26 -18.43 4.58 -25.69
N GLY A 27 -19.30 4.67 -24.68
CA GLY A 27 -19.03 5.40 -23.45
C GLY A 27 -17.80 4.84 -22.71
N ALA A 28 -17.77 3.53 -22.46
CA ALA A 28 -16.64 2.88 -21.79
C ALA A 28 -15.33 3.05 -22.58
N LEU A 29 -15.35 2.91 -23.91
CA LEU A 29 -14.19 3.11 -24.78
C LEU A 29 -13.73 4.56 -24.82
N THR A 30 -14.64 5.54 -24.73
CA THR A 30 -14.28 6.97 -24.66
C THR A 30 -13.52 7.27 -23.36
N MET A 31 -13.98 6.70 -22.25
CA MET A 31 -13.26 6.79 -20.97
C MET A 31 -11.91 6.06 -21.06
N ALA A 32 -11.90 4.84 -21.59
CA ALA A 32 -10.69 4.03 -21.76
C ALA A 32 -9.67 4.64 -22.74
N ALA A 33 -10.10 5.45 -23.71
CA ALA A 33 -9.22 6.16 -24.63
C ALA A 33 -8.29 7.13 -23.91
N GLY A 34 -8.62 7.55 -22.68
CA GLY A 34 -7.70 8.28 -21.82
C GLY A 34 -6.46 7.49 -21.44
N GLY A 35 -6.50 6.16 -21.56
CA GLY A 35 -5.37 5.26 -21.26
C GLY A 35 -4.08 5.61 -22.01
N GLN A 36 -4.16 6.25 -23.18
CA GLN A 36 -3.00 6.72 -23.93
C GLN A 36 -2.23 7.87 -23.23
N TYR A 37 -2.84 8.52 -22.24
CA TYR A 37 -2.26 9.64 -21.49
C TYR A 37 -1.76 9.23 -20.10
N ILE A 38 -1.85 7.94 -19.74
CA ILE A 38 -1.39 7.44 -18.44
C ILE A 38 0.13 7.65 -18.33
N LYS A 39 0.54 8.35 -17.28
CA LYS A 39 1.95 8.56 -16.91
C LYS A 39 2.28 7.77 -15.66
N PHE A 40 3.48 7.21 -15.60
CA PHE A 40 3.98 6.52 -14.40
C PHE A 40 4.71 7.51 -13.47
N SER A 41 4.72 7.24 -12.17
CA SER A 41 5.60 7.93 -11.23
C SER A 41 6.42 6.92 -10.44
N ASN A 42 7.74 7.06 -10.50
CA ASN A 42 8.72 6.32 -9.72
C ASN A 42 9.30 7.13 -8.56
N ASP A 43 8.87 8.39 -8.42
CA ASP A 43 9.30 9.28 -7.35
C ASP A 43 8.58 8.91 -6.05
N TYR A 44 9.37 8.53 -5.04
CA TYR A 44 8.89 8.21 -3.71
C TYR A 44 8.25 9.43 -3.02
N ARG A 45 8.57 10.67 -3.44
CA ARG A 45 7.96 11.90 -2.89
C ARG A 45 6.48 12.00 -3.18
N TYR A 46 6.00 11.34 -4.22
CA TYR A 46 4.57 11.29 -4.54
C TYR A 46 3.75 10.64 -3.41
N PHE A 47 4.38 9.90 -2.48
CA PHE A 47 3.73 9.42 -1.26
C PHE A 47 3.37 10.53 -0.27
N PHE A 48 3.83 11.76 -0.46
CA PHE A 48 3.68 12.85 0.48
C PHE A 48 2.91 14.00 -0.17
N THR A 49 2.09 14.68 0.61
CA THR A 49 1.43 15.93 0.19
C THR A 49 2.42 17.10 0.23
N ASP A 50 2.19 18.11 -0.61
CA ASP A 50 3.00 19.34 -0.64
C ASP A 50 3.00 20.10 0.71
N GLU A 51 2.03 19.83 1.58
CA GLU A 51 1.92 20.43 2.91
C GLU A 51 2.77 19.72 3.97
N ASN A 52 3.26 18.50 3.69
CA ASN A 52 3.96 17.66 4.66
C ASN A 52 5.28 18.33 5.13
N PRO A 53 5.49 18.52 6.45
CA PRO A 53 6.68 19.20 6.96
C PRO A 53 7.97 18.41 6.72
N ASN A 54 7.92 17.08 6.80
CA ASN A 54 9.10 16.23 6.53
C ASN A 54 9.52 16.31 5.06
N LEU A 55 8.55 16.37 4.13
CA LEU A 55 8.83 16.58 2.70
C LEU A 55 9.48 17.95 2.49
N LYS A 56 8.92 19.02 3.06
CA LYS A 56 9.48 20.38 2.94
C LYS A 56 10.91 20.47 3.49
N ALA A 57 11.17 19.84 4.64
CA ALA A 57 12.51 19.80 5.22
C ALA A 57 13.49 19.05 4.32
N PHE A 58 13.05 17.92 3.75
CA PHE A 58 13.85 17.13 2.81
C PHE A 58 14.15 17.88 1.50
N GLU A 59 13.16 18.54 0.90
CA GLU A 59 13.34 19.35 -0.30
C GLU A 59 14.21 20.57 -0.05
N GLN A 60 14.05 21.23 1.11
CA GLN A 60 14.92 22.34 1.49
C GLN A 60 16.37 21.88 1.63
N LEU A 61 16.59 20.71 2.21
CA LEU A 61 17.92 20.14 2.33
C LEU A 61 18.55 19.86 0.95
N GLU A 62 17.79 19.29 0.01
CA GLU A 62 18.25 19.07 -1.37
C GLU A 62 18.49 20.36 -2.17
N ARG A 63 17.78 21.45 -1.85
CA ARG A 63 18.02 22.75 -2.49
C ARG A 63 19.30 23.41 -1.97
N THR A 64 19.62 23.20 -0.69
CA THR A 64 20.78 23.81 -0.02
C THR A 64 22.06 23.02 -0.29
N TYR A 65 21.99 21.70 -0.29
CA TYR A 65 23.13 20.79 -0.45
C TYR A 65 22.95 19.90 -1.68
N THR A 66 23.98 19.12 -2.02
CA THR A 66 23.90 18.13 -3.10
C THR A 66 22.75 17.13 -2.93
N SER A 67 22.17 16.68 -4.06
CA SER A 67 21.01 15.77 -4.09
C SER A 67 21.26 14.48 -3.30
N PRO A 68 20.25 13.96 -2.56
CA PRO A 68 20.37 12.71 -1.80
C PRO A 68 20.15 11.44 -2.63
N ASP A 69 20.00 11.56 -3.95
CA ASP A 69 19.83 10.40 -4.82
C ASP A 69 21.16 9.65 -4.97
N THR A 70 21.17 8.38 -4.59
CA THR A 70 22.37 7.57 -4.55
C THR A 70 22.21 6.23 -5.25
N LEU A 71 23.30 5.78 -5.87
CA LEU A 71 23.56 4.40 -6.23
C LEU A 71 24.72 3.90 -5.37
N LEU A 72 24.54 2.72 -4.81
CA LEU A 72 25.49 2.12 -3.88
C LEU A 72 25.89 0.73 -4.37
N TRP A 73 27.16 0.56 -4.71
CA TRP A 73 27.75 -0.76 -4.94
C TRP A 73 28.40 -1.22 -3.65
N VAL A 74 27.96 -2.36 -3.11
CA VAL A 74 28.55 -2.96 -1.90
C VAL A 74 29.26 -4.24 -2.29
N LEU A 75 30.52 -4.36 -1.87
CA LEU A 75 31.43 -5.43 -2.27
C LEU A 75 31.98 -6.16 -1.05
N ARG A 76 32.03 -7.49 -1.15
CA ARG A 76 32.68 -8.35 -0.17
C ARG A 76 33.36 -9.53 -0.88
N PRO A 77 34.68 -9.69 -0.76
CA PRO A 77 35.36 -10.89 -1.25
C PRO A 77 35.00 -12.09 -0.35
N ASN A 78 34.96 -13.30 -0.92
CA ASN A 78 34.72 -14.53 -0.17
C ASN A 78 35.83 -14.82 0.85
N GLU A 79 37.09 -14.54 0.47
CA GLU A 79 38.28 -14.66 1.32
C GLU A 79 39.11 -13.38 1.21
N GLY A 80 39.78 -12.99 2.29
CA GLY A 80 40.63 -11.78 2.33
C GLY A 80 39.97 -10.54 2.90
N LYS A 81 40.56 -9.38 2.65
CA LYS A 81 40.11 -8.05 3.09
C LYS A 81 39.70 -7.20 1.88
N ALA A 82 38.81 -6.24 2.10
CA ALA A 82 38.43 -5.26 1.10
C ALA A 82 39.60 -4.31 0.73
N THR A 83 40.68 -4.30 1.52
CA THR A 83 41.89 -3.53 1.30
C THR A 83 42.99 -4.29 0.57
N ASP A 84 42.77 -5.55 0.20
CA ASP A 84 43.73 -6.31 -0.60
C ASP A 84 43.93 -5.63 -1.96
N PRO A 85 45.17 -5.57 -2.50
CA PRO A 85 45.50 -4.83 -3.74
C PRO A 85 44.60 -5.16 -4.94
N GLU A 86 44.23 -6.43 -5.10
CA GLU A 86 43.33 -6.90 -6.16
C GLU A 86 41.92 -6.31 -5.99
N ILE A 87 41.40 -6.27 -4.76
CA ILE A 87 40.08 -5.70 -4.47
C ILE A 87 40.10 -4.19 -4.59
N LEU A 88 41.16 -3.53 -4.13
CA LEU A 88 41.34 -2.07 -4.31
C LEU A 88 41.40 -1.68 -5.78
N ALA A 89 42.02 -2.49 -6.64
CA ALA A 89 42.01 -2.27 -8.09
C ALA A 89 40.59 -2.36 -8.67
N ILE A 90 39.79 -3.33 -8.22
CA ILE A 90 38.39 -3.46 -8.61
C ILE A 90 37.55 -2.27 -8.11
N VAL A 91 37.73 -1.86 -6.86
CA VAL A 91 37.06 -0.69 -6.28
C VAL A 91 37.40 0.57 -7.09
N LYS A 92 38.67 0.77 -7.42
CA LYS A 92 39.12 1.91 -8.24
C LYS A 92 38.47 1.88 -9.63
N GLU A 93 38.44 0.72 -10.29
CA GLU A 93 37.78 0.56 -11.60
C GLU A 93 36.28 0.90 -11.53
N ILE A 94 35.58 0.42 -10.51
CA ILE A 94 34.15 0.71 -10.32
C ILE A 94 33.95 2.20 -10.04
N THR A 95 34.79 2.83 -9.22
CA THR A 95 34.74 4.26 -8.95
C THR A 95 34.87 5.09 -10.23
N GLU A 96 35.86 4.80 -11.08
CA GLU A 96 36.05 5.49 -12.36
C GLU A 96 34.86 5.31 -13.32
N ARG A 97 34.28 4.10 -13.37
CA ARG A 97 33.09 3.81 -14.17
C ARG A 97 31.82 4.42 -13.59
N ALA A 98 31.74 4.54 -12.27
CA ALA A 98 30.62 5.16 -11.57
C ALA A 98 30.54 6.67 -11.82
N TRP A 99 31.68 7.35 -12.02
CA TRP A 99 31.72 8.75 -12.46
C TRP A 99 31.08 8.95 -13.84
N GLN A 100 31.13 7.93 -14.71
CA GLN A 100 30.52 7.96 -16.04
C GLN A 100 29.02 7.62 -16.02
N THR A 101 28.46 7.30 -14.86
CA THR A 101 27.03 7.04 -14.72
C THR A 101 26.24 8.31 -15.10
N PRO A 102 25.21 8.22 -15.95
CA PRO A 102 24.36 9.37 -16.27
C PRO A 102 23.88 10.09 -15.02
N TYR A 103 23.96 11.42 -15.01
CA TYR A 103 23.61 12.29 -13.88
C TYR A 103 24.49 12.17 -12.63
N SER A 104 25.58 11.38 -12.66
CA SER A 104 26.56 11.34 -11.58
C SER A 104 27.23 12.70 -11.41
N ILE A 105 27.34 13.15 -10.17
CA ILE A 105 27.97 14.43 -9.81
C ILE A 105 29.05 14.28 -8.74
N ARG A 106 29.03 13.17 -8.00
CA ARG A 106 30.02 12.83 -6.98
C ARG A 106 30.10 11.31 -6.85
N VAL A 107 31.30 10.78 -6.68
CA VAL A 107 31.52 9.37 -6.31
C VAL A 107 32.48 9.29 -5.15
N ASP A 108 32.07 8.64 -4.06
CA ASP A 108 32.88 8.37 -2.87
C ASP A 108 33.21 6.88 -2.79
N SER A 109 34.47 6.55 -2.57
CA SER A 109 34.96 5.19 -2.35
C SER A 109 36.17 5.21 -1.42
N LEU A 110 36.65 4.03 -1.03
CA LEU A 110 37.87 3.92 -0.24
C LEU A 110 39.09 4.43 -1.02
N THR A 111 39.11 4.24 -2.33
CA THR A 111 40.28 4.54 -3.18
C THR A 111 40.50 6.03 -3.41
N ASN A 112 39.43 6.78 -3.67
CA ASN A 112 39.48 8.22 -3.96
C ASN A 112 39.15 9.09 -2.74
N TYR A 113 39.19 8.52 -1.54
CA TYR A 113 39.04 9.28 -0.32
C TYR A 113 40.18 10.29 -0.20
N GLN A 114 39.84 11.57 -0.06
CA GLN A 114 40.84 12.64 0.04
C GLN A 114 41.43 12.67 1.46
N HIS A 115 42.60 12.06 1.59
CA HIS A 115 43.34 12.00 2.85
C HIS A 115 44.34 13.16 2.91
N THR A 116 44.40 13.84 4.07
CA THR A 116 45.35 14.94 4.29
C THR A 116 46.55 14.44 5.08
N THR A 117 47.74 14.87 4.69
CA THR A 117 48.99 14.58 5.40
C THR A 117 49.89 15.80 5.36
N ALA A 118 50.69 15.97 6.40
CA ALA A 118 51.75 16.95 6.49
C ALA A 118 53.06 16.33 6.02
N LEU A 119 53.76 16.98 5.10
CA LEU A 119 55.14 16.64 4.78
C LEU A 119 55.96 17.93 4.83
N GLU A 120 56.80 18.04 5.85
CA GLU A 120 57.49 19.29 6.19
C GLU A 120 56.46 20.43 6.41
N ASP A 121 56.53 21.51 5.63
CA ASP A 121 55.62 22.67 5.72
C ASP A 121 54.45 22.60 4.71
N ASP A 122 54.36 21.53 3.91
CA ASP A 122 53.36 21.37 2.84
C ASP A 122 52.19 20.48 3.27
N LEU A 123 50.98 20.93 2.97
CA LEU A 123 49.74 20.14 3.08
C LEU A 123 49.51 19.33 1.80
N TYR A 124 49.52 18.01 1.91
CA TYR A 124 49.17 17.11 0.82
C TYR A 124 47.74 16.62 0.96
N VAL A 125 46.92 16.86 -0.05
CA VAL A 125 45.55 16.31 -0.18
C VAL A 125 45.52 15.44 -1.44
N ARG A 126 45.37 14.13 -1.27
CA ARG A 126 45.39 13.15 -2.37
C ARG A 126 44.47 11.97 -2.08
N ASP A 127 44.17 11.21 -3.14
CA ASP A 127 43.52 9.91 -3.04
C ASP A 127 44.27 8.99 -2.07
N LEU A 128 43.53 8.34 -1.16
CA LEU A 128 44.07 7.36 -0.23
C LEU A 128 44.80 6.22 -0.95
N VAL A 129 44.32 5.83 -2.14
CA VAL A 129 44.90 4.77 -2.97
C VAL A 129 45.21 5.30 -4.36
N ILE A 130 46.43 5.81 -4.57
CA ILE A 130 46.92 6.28 -5.87
C ILE A 130 47.15 5.09 -6.82
N ASP A 131 47.96 4.11 -6.40
CA ASP A 131 48.16 2.85 -7.09
C ASP A 131 47.85 1.68 -6.14
N PRO A 132 46.78 0.90 -6.43
CA PRO A 132 46.44 -0.29 -5.65
C PRO A 132 47.58 -1.30 -5.49
N ALA A 133 48.53 -1.37 -6.45
CA ALA A 133 49.64 -2.30 -6.40
C ALA A 133 50.80 -1.86 -5.49
N GLU A 134 50.92 -0.56 -5.21
CA GLU A 134 52.03 0.02 -4.45
C GLU A 134 51.64 0.40 -3.00
N VAL A 135 50.35 0.37 -2.67
CA VAL A 135 49.86 0.77 -1.35
C VAL A 135 50.06 -0.33 -0.29
N ASP A 136 50.26 0.05 0.96
CA ASP A 136 50.23 -0.88 2.10
C ASP A 136 48.77 -1.17 2.52
N PRO A 137 48.25 -2.40 2.34
CA PRO A 137 46.88 -2.76 2.72
C PRO A 137 46.56 -2.57 4.20
N ALA A 138 47.56 -2.69 5.08
CA ALA A 138 47.38 -2.52 6.50
C ALA A 138 47.14 -1.05 6.87
N GLU A 139 47.82 -0.13 6.19
CA GLU A 139 47.64 1.31 6.39
C GLU A 139 46.31 1.79 5.83
N VAL A 140 45.90 1.31 4.65
CA VAL A 140 44.56 1.60 4.09
C VAL A 140 43.47 1.08 5.02
N LEU A 141 43.65 -0.11 5.60
CA LEU A 141 42.69 -0.67 6.56
C LEU A 141 42.63 0.16 7.84
N ARG A 142 43.78 0.57 8.37
CA ARG A 142 43.85 1.42 9.56
C ARG A 142 43.12 2.73 9.30
N ILE A 143 43.50 3.48 8.27
CA ILE A 143 42.87 4.77 7.91
C ILE A 143 41.37 4.56 7.65
N GLY A 144 41.01 3.55 6.85
CA GLY A 144 39.62 3.23 6.52
C GLY A 144 38.74 2.97 7.73
N THR A 145 39.27 2.31 8.77
CA THR A 145 38.51 1.94 9.97
C THR A 145 38.62 2.95 11.12
N THR A 146 39.63 3.82 11.12
CA THR A 146 39.81 4.84 12.17
C THR A 146 39.30 6.22 11.79
N GLU A 147 39.30 6.59 10.51
CA GLU A 147 38.85 7.91 10.06
C GLU A 147 37.32 8.03 10.16
N PRO A 148 36.78 8.90 11.05
CA PRO A 148 35.34 8.96 11.31
C PRO A 148 34.49 9.27 10.08
N ALA A 149 35.04 9.96 9.08
CA ALA A 149 34.33 10.34 7.86
C ALA A 149 34.01 9.13 6.93
N ILE A 150 34.74 8.01 7.06
CA ILE A 150 34.62 6.85 6.18
C ILE A 150 34.41 5.52 6.92
N ALA A 151 34.85 5.43 8.18
CA ALA A 151 34.63 4.26 9.02
C ALA A 151 33.13 3.97 9.19
N LYS A 152 32.73 2.69 9.05
CA LYS A 152 31.33 2.22 9.10
C LYS A 152 30.39 2.80 8.03
N ARG A 153 30.96 3.53 7.06
CA ARG A 153 30.23 4.08 5.90
C ARG A 153 30.74 3.48 4.60
N ILE A 154 32.05 3.58 4.36
CA ILE A 154 32.73 3.09 3.15
C ILE A 154 33.37 1.73 3.38
N ILE A 155 33.80 1.42 4.60
CA ILE A 155 34.40 0.13 4.97
C ILE A 155 33.87 -0.34 6.33
N SER A 156 33.67 -1.65 6.46
CA SER A 156 33.21 -2.30 7.69
C SER A 156 34.32 -2.35 8.75
N ASP A 157 33.95 -2.46 10.03
CA ASP A 157 34.91 -2.55 11.16
C ASP A 157 35.89 -3.72 11.01
N ASP A 158 35.42 -4.83 10.43
CA ASP A 158 36.25 -6.00 10.18
C ASP A 158 37.09 -5.88 8.89
N GLY A 159 36.95 -4.81 8.11
CA GLY A 159 37.67 -4.58 6.87
C GLY A 159 37.32 -5.53 5.72
N THR A 160 36.24 -6.30 5.83
CA THR A 160 35.87 -7.28 4.81
C THR A 160 34.90 -6.75 3.76
N THR A 161 34.12 -5.71 4.08
CA THR A 161 33.10 -5.17 3.18
C THR A 161 33.40 -3.71 2.88
N THR A 162 33.27 -3.30 1.63
CA THR A 162 33.44 -1.90 1.21
C THR A 162 32.35 -1.45 0.24
N ALA A 163 32.18 -0.14 0.09
CA ALA A 163 31.18 0.46 -0.77
C ALA A 163 31.73 1.56 -1.67
N ILE A 164 31.10 1.72 -2.83
CA ILE A 164 31.18 2.90 -3.69
C ILE A 164 29.82 3.59 -3.70
N PHE A 165 29.79 4.87 -3.34
CA PHE A 165 28.60 5.72 -3.36
C PHE A 165 28.68 6.66 -4.56
N ALA A 166 27.80 6.53 -5.54
CA ALA A 166 27.58 7.56 -6.53
C ALA A 166 26.37 8.40 -6.15
N THR A 167 26.54 9.71 -6.12
CA THR A 167 25.48 10.70 -5.92
C THR A 167 25.06 11.25 -7.27
N LEU A 168 23.75 11.27 -7.52
CA LEU A 168 23.16 11.62 -8.81
C LEU A 168 22.25 12.83 -8.69
N LYS A 169 22.21 13.66 -9.72
CA LYS A 169 21.24 14.76 -9.85
C LYS A 169 20.21 14.43 -10.92
N ILE A 170 19.22 13.63 -10.54
CA ILE A 170 18.20 13.12 -11.47
C ILE A 170 17.16 14.21 -11.77
N PRO A 171 16.87 14.51 -13.05
CA PRO A 171 15.75 15.37 -13.43
C PRO A 171 14.42 14.81 -12.92
N ARG A 172 13.67 15.63 -12.17
CA ARG A 172 12.45 15.18 -11.49
C ARG A 172 11.23 15.05 -12.41
N ASP A 173 11.21 15.77 -13.53
CA ASP A 173 10.10 15.75 -14.48
C ASP A 173 10.17 14.59 -15.50
N ASP A 174 11.30 13.88 -15.55
CA ASP A 174 11.54 12.79 -16.48
C ASP A 174 11.43 11.43 -15.79
N ILE A 175 10.33 10.73 -16.08
CA ILE A 175 9.97 9.42 -15.53
C ILE A 175 10.99 8.34 -15.94
N THR A 176 11.74 8.56 -17.02
CA THR A 176 12.75 7.64 -17.54
C THR A 176 14.17 7.98 -17.09
N ALA A 177 14.37 9.09 -16.37
CA ALA A 177 15.71 9.55 -15.99
C ALA A 177 16.43 8.59 -15.04
N THR A 178 15.72 7.73 -14.30
CA THR A 178 16.37 6.68 -13.48
C THR A 178 16.80 5.46 -14.29
N ALA A 179 16.26 5.25 -15.50
CA ALA A 179 16.50 4.04 -16.27
C ALA A 179 17.94 3.94 -16.79
N ALA A 180 18.47 5.04 -17.34
CA ALA A 180 19.84 5.11 -17.84
C ALA A 180 20.91 4.88 -16.75
N PRO A 181 20.89 5.57 -15.58
CA PRO A 181 21.87 5.33 -14.54
C PRO A 181 21.79 3.92 -13.95
N VAL A 182 20.58 3.38 -13.75
CA VAL A 182 20.42 2.00 -13.25
C VAL A 182 20.92 0.97 -14.27
N ALA A 183 20.64 1.15 -15.56
CA ALA A 183 21.14 0.26 -16.61
C ALA A 183 22.68 0.23 -16.64
N HIS A 184 23.32 1.40 -16.54
CA HIS A 184 24.78 1.50 -16.46
C HIS A 184 25.33 0.82 -15.20
N ALA A 185 24.72 1.08 -14.05
CA ALA A 185 25.13 0.48 -12.78
C ALA A 185 25.00 -1.05 -12.76
N ARG A 186 23.91 -1.59 -13.31
CA ARG A 186 23.71 -3.03 -13.49
C ARG A 186 24.72 -3.64 -14.46
N ALA A 187 25.11 -2.90 -15.51
CA ALA A 187 26.14 -3.37 -16.44
C ALA A 187 27.52 -3.47 -15.75
N ILE A 188 27.85 -2.55 -14.84
CA ILE A 188 29.06 -2.65 -14.00
C ILE A 188 29.00 -3.92 -13.14
N VAL A 189 27.89 -4.14 -12.44
CA VAL A 189 27.69 -5.33 -11.59
C VAL A 189 27.81 -6.62 -12.39
N ALA A 190 27.18 -6.70 -13.57
CA ALA A 190 27.21 -7.89 -14.41
C ALA A 190 28.63 -8.23 -14.89
N ASP A 191 29.37 -7.23 -15.36
CA ASP A 191 30.76 -7.39 -15.84
C ASP A 191 31.73 -7.79 -14.71
N ILE A 192 31.59 -7.20 -13.52
CA ILE A 192 32.41 -7.57 -12.35
C ILE A 192 32.09 -8.99 -11.87
N ARG A 193 30.81 -9.38 -11.81
CA ARG A 193 30.41 -10.75 -11.43
C ARG A 193 30.92 -11.80 -12.42
N GLU A 194 31.03 -11.47 -13.70
CA GLU A 194 31.56 -12.38 -14.72
C GLU A 194 33.08 -12.57 -14.59
N ARG A 195 33.83 -11.49 -14.34
CA ARG A 195 35.29 -11.53 -14.19
C ARG A 195 35.75 -12.06 -12.83
N PHE A 196 35.00 -11.78 -11.77
CA PHE A 196 35.37 -12.07 -10.38
C PHE A 196 34.22 -12.81 -9.67
N PRO A 197 34.03 -14.12 -9.94
CA PRO A 197 32.91 -14.88 -9.37
C PRO A 197 32.99 -15.06 -7.85
N ASP A 198 34.19 -14.92 -7.26
CA ASP A 198 34.44 -15.02 -5.82
C ASP A 198 34.20 -13.70 -5.06
N LEU A 199 33.78 -12.65 -5.77
CA LEU A 199 33.47 -11.33 -5.23
C LEU A 199 31.96 -11.11 -5.24
N ARG A 200 31.34 -11.06 -4.07
CA ARG A 200 29.94 -10.66 -3.97
C ARG A 200 29.84 -9.15 -4.13
N ILE A 201 29.13 -8.72 -5.15
CA ILE A 201 28.80 -7.31 -5.40
C ILE A 201 27.28 -7.17 -5.49
N GLU A 202 26.70 -6.22 -4.77
CA GLU A 202 25.27 -5.92 -4.76
C GLU A 202 25.03 -4.43 -5.02
N LEU A 203 23.89 -4.11 -5.65
CA LEU A 203 23.52 -2.74 -6.01
C LEU A 203 22.26 -2.30 -5.26
N THR A 204 22.38 -1.22 -4.48
CA THR A 204 21.28 -0.60 -3.73
C THR A 204 21.36 0.94 -3.85
N GLY A 205 20.69 1.67 -2.96
CA GLY A 205 20.56 3.13 -2.96
C GLY A 205 19.16 3.60 -3.32
N SER A 206 18.92 4.90 -3.15
CA SER A 206 17.59 5.49 -3.35
C SER A 206 17.14 5.48 -4.81
N VAL A 207 18.07 5.49 -5.78
CA VAL A 207 17.73 5.37 -7.21
C VAL A 207 17.26 3.94 -7.55
N MET A 208 17.82 2.92 -6.89
CA MET A 208 17.36 1.54 -7.00
C MET A 208 15.98 1.35 -6.35
N LEU A 209 15.73 2.00 -5.21
CA LEU A 209 14.42 2.04 -4.57
C LEU A 209 13.35 2.61 -5.53
N SER A 210 13.59 3.79 -6.09
CA SER A 210 12.70 4.43 -7.07
C SER A 210 12.43 3.54 -8.29
N THR A 211 13.45 2.90 -8.82
CA THR A 211 13.30 2.01 -9.98
C THR A 211 12.51 0.74 -9.62
N SER A 212 12.71 0.19 -8.42
CA SER A 212 12.00 -1.00 -7.93
C SER A 212 10.50 -0.77 -7.80
N PHE A 213 10.07 0.44 -7.42
CA PHE A 213 8.66 0.82 -7.46
C PHE A 213 8.06 0.63 -8.87
N SER A 214 8.68 1.19 -9.91
CA SER A 214 8.20 1.02 -11.29
C SER A 214 8.27 -0.41 -11.81
N GLU A 215 9.33 -1.15 -11.45
CA GLU A 215 9.46 -2.56 -11.80
C GLU A 215 8.35 -3.40 -11.18
N ALA A 216 8.00 -3.15 -9.90
CA ALA A 216 6.91 -3.84 -9.23
C ALA A 216 5.56 -3.55 -9.89
N ALA A 217 5.24 -2.28 -10.18
CA ALA A 217 4.01 -1.89 -10.87
C ALA A 217 3.92 -2.53 -12.28
N THR A 218 5.03 -2.54 -13.02
CA THR A 218 5.09 -3.13 -14.37
C THR A 218 4.90 -4.64 -14.31
N ARG A 219 5.55 -5.33 -13.36
CA ARG A 219 5.37 -6.77 -13.12
C ARG A 219 3.90 -7.10 -12.81
N ASP A 220 3.22 -6.32 -11.97
CA ASP A 220 1.79 -6.51 -11.66
C ASP A 220 0.90 -6.37 -12.90
N LEU A 221 1.15 -5.37 -13.75
CA LEU A 221 0.38 -5.15 -14.96
C LEU A 221 0.62 -6.21 -16.05
N GLN A 222 1.86 -6.70 -16.17
CA GLN A 222 2.21 -7.70 -17.19
C GLN A 222 1.85 -9.14 -16.77
N THR A 223 1.86 -9.45 -15.47
CA THR A 223 1.66 -10.82 -14.98
C THR A 223 0.34 -10.99 -14.24
N LEU A 224 0.10 -10.24 -13.15
CA LEU A 224 -1.09 -10.40 -12.32
C LEU A 224 -2.37 -10.00 -13.03
N THR A 225 -2.38 -8.89 -13.77
CA THR A 225 -3.61 -8.41 -14.45
C THR A 225 -4.11 -9.41 -15.50
N PRO A 226 -3.28 -9.91 -16.45
CA PRO A 226 -3.71 -10.96 -17.38
C PRO A 226 -4.02 -12.28 -16.67
N GLY A 227 -3.23 -12.65 -15.66
CA GLY A 227 -3.48 -13.84 -14.84
C GLY A 227 -4.86 -13.78 -14.18
N MET A 228 -5.28 -12.61 -13.71
CA MET A 228 -6.58 -12.37 -13.10
C MET A 228 -7.72 -12.64 -14.10
N TYR A 229 -7.61 -12.17 -15.34
CA TYR A 229 -8.63 -12.47 -16.35
C TYR A 229 -8.79 -13.97 -16.59
N VAL A 230 -7.68 -14.70 -16.67
CA VAL A 230 -7.71 -16.16 -16.88
C VAL A 230 -8.33 -16.85 -15.69
N VAL A 231 -7.88 -16.55 -14.48
CA VAL A 231 -8.40 -17.16 -13.24
C VAL A 231 -9.88 -16.84 -13.02
N LEU A 232 -10.30 -15.58 -13.23
CA LEU A 232 -11.70 -15.19 -13.16
C LEU A 232 -12.54 -15.88 -14.23
N ALA A 233 -12.05 -15.96 -15.47
CA ALA A 233 -12.75 -16.65 -16.55
C ALA A 233 -13.00 -18.13 -16.20
N LEU A 234 -11.97 -18.83 -15.73
CA LEU A 234 -12.07 -20.23 -15.31
C LEU A 234 -13.00 -20.41 -14.12
N THR A 235 -12.90 -19.54 -13.11
CA THR A 235 -13.70 -19.62 -11.89
C THR A 235 -15.18 -19.37 -12.19
N VAL A 236 -15.50 -18.28 -12.90
CA VAL A 236 -16.88 -17.95 -13.31
C VAL A 236 -17.46 -19.04 -14.21
N TRP A 237 -16.67 -19.54 -15.17
CA TRP A 237 -17.10 -20.64 -16.03
C TRP A 237 -17.37 -21.92 -15.25
N PHE A 238 -16.52 -22.28 -14.29
CA PHE A 238 -16.72 -23.49 -13.47
C PHE A 238 -17.97 -23.40 -12.60
N LEU A 239 -18.22 -22.25 -11.97
CA LEU A 239 -19.35 -22.03 -11.07
C LEU A 239 -20.69 -21.94 -11.80
N ILE A 240 -20.73 -21.23 -12.94
CA ILE A 240 -21.97 -20.94 -13.68
C ILE A 240 -22.22 -21.96 -14.81
N ARG A 241 -21.17 -22.60 -15.33
CA ARG A 241 -21.18 -23.55 -16.48
C ARG A 241 -21.80 -22.97 -17.76
N SER A 242 -21.65 -21.66 -17.98
CA SER A 242 -22.17 -20.94 -19.14
C SER A 242 -21.07 -20.10 -19.80
N ILE A 243 -20.63 -20.50 -21.00
CA ILE A 243 -19.58 -19.78 -21.76
C ILE A 243 -20.03 -18.36 -22.10
N SER A 244 -21.26 -18.21 -22.62
CA SER A 244 -21.84 -16.90 -22.94
C SER A 244 -21.96 -16.00 -21.71
N GLY A 245 -22.29 -16.58 -20.55
CA GLY A 245 -22.33 -15.87 -19.28
C GLY A 245 -20.94 -15.37 -18.86
N THR A 246 -19.94 -16.26 -18.91
CA THR A 246 -18.55 -15.91 -18.62
C THR A 246 -18.05 -14.80 -19.54
N ILE A 247 -18.24 -14.91 -20.86
CA ILE A 247 -17.80 -13.88 -21.81
C ILE A 247 -18.48 -12.53 -21.50
N ALA A 248 -19.78 -12.54 -21.23
CA ALA A 248 -20.50 -11.30 -20.90
C ALA A 248 -19.95 -10.65 -19.62
N THR A 249 -19.67 -11.45 -18.58
CA THR A 249 -19.02 -10.97 -17.36
C THR A 249 -17.62 -10.41 -17.63
N LEU A 250 -16.80 -11.10 -18.43
CA LEU A 250 -15.45 -10.63 -18.78
C LEU A 250 -15.45 -9.28 -19.51
N PHE A 251 -16.43 -9.04 -20.39
CA PHE A 251 -16.58 -7.74 -21.04
C PHE A 251 -16.99 -6.64 -20.05
N VAL A 252 -17.93 -6.91 -19.14
CA VAL A 252 -18.33 -5.93 -18.11
C VAL A 252 -17.11 -5.51 -17.29
N VAL A 253 -16.37 -6.49 -16.77
CA VAL A 253 -15.26 -6.21 -15.85
C VAL A 253 -14.05 -5.60 -16.56
N GLY A 254 -13.78 -6.01 -17.80
CA GLY A 254 -12.69 -5.43 -18.56
C GLY A 254 -12.96 -4.01 -19.04
N LEU A 255 -14.20 -3.73 -19.46
CA LEU A 255 -14.61 -2.38 -19.82
C LEU A 255 -14.64 -1.46 -18.60
N SER A 256 -15.07 -1.93 -17.42
CA SER A 256 -15.05 -1.10 -16.20
C SER A 256 -13.64 -0.76 -15.75
N ALA A 257 -12.73 -1.73 -15.75
CA ALA A 257 -11.32 -1.50 -15.41
C ALA A 257 -10.64 -0.54 -16.40
N ALA A 258 -10.80 -0.77 -17.70
CA ALA A 258 -10.23 0.10 -18.72
C ALA A 258 -10.80 1.52 -18.67
N ALA A 259 -12.11 1.66 -18.50
CA ALA A 259 -12.77 2.96 -18.38
C ALA A 259 -12.31 3.74 -17.13
N ALA A 260 -12.18 3.07 -15.99
CA ALA A 260 -11.72 3.71 -14.75
C ALA A 260 -10.26 4.18 -14.85
N MET A 261 -9.37 3.33 -15.34
CA MET A 261 -7.97 3.68 -15.56
C MET A 261 -7.83 4.84 -16.55
N GLY A 262 -8.54 4.77 -17.68
CA GLY A 262 -8.49 5.83 -18.69
C GLY A 262 -9.09 7.15 -18.21
N LEU A 263 -10.18 7.12 -17.42
CA LEU A 263 -10.77 8.33 -16.86
C LEU A 263 -9.87 8.98 -15.82
N VAL A 264 -9.46 8.23 -14.80
CA VAL A 264 -8.77 8.80 -13.64
C VAL A 264 -7.29 9.04 -13.94
N MET A 265 -6.58 8.05 -14.48
CA MET A 265 -5.14 8.17 -14.70
C MET A 265 -4.79 8.79 -16.05
N GLY A 266 -5.72 8.74 -17.00
CA GLY A 266 -5.57 9.35 -18.32
C GLY A 266 -6.10 10.78 -18.36
N TRP A 267 -7.43 10.92 -18.36
CA TRP A 267 -8.10 12.21 -18.56
C TRP A 267 -7.93 13.18 -17.39
N MET A 268 -7.97 12.69 -16.14
CA MET A 268 -7.74 13.55 -14.96
C MET A 268 -6.25 13.74 -14.65
N GLY A 269 -5.35 13.04 -15.35
CA GLY A 269 -3.90 13.22 -15.23
C GLY A 269 -3.26 12.66 -13.95
N VAL A 270 -3.95 11.77 -13.24
CA VAL A 270 -3.40 11.09 -12.06
C VAL A 270 -2.26 10.15 -12.48
N LYS A 271 -1.11 10.23 -11.81
CA LYS A 271 0.04 9.38 -12.14
C LYS A 271 -0.17 7.97 -11.60
N LEU A 272 0.15 6.97 -12.40
CA LEU A 272 0.14 5.57 -12.02
C LEU A 272 1.37 5.24 -11.15
N THR A 273 1.09 4.71 -9.97
CA THR A 273 2.07 4.37 -8.92
C THR A 273 1.91 2.90 -8.51
N PRO A 274 2.87 2.30 -7.79
CA PRO A 274 2.77 0.89 -7.40
C PRO A 274 1.61 0.57 -6.44
N PRO A 275 1.25 1.43 -5.47
CA PRO A 275 0.00 1.23 -4.72
C PRO A 275 -1.24 1.27 -5.63
N SER A 276 -1.29 2.19 -6.60
CA SER A 276 -2.45 2.33 -7.49
C SER A 276 -2.47 1.33 -8.66
N SER A 277 -1.37 0.63 -8.96
CA SER A 277 -1.32 -0.40 -10.01
C SER A 277 -2.14 -1.65 -9.68
N GLY A 278 -2.54 -1.83 -8.42
CA GLY A 278 -3.52 -2.86 -8.02
C GLY A 278 -4.96 -2.56 -8.43
N ALA A 279 -5.29 -1.32 -8.85
CA ALA A 279 -6.66 -0.90 -9.15
C ALA A 279 -7.36 -1.77 -10.22
N PRO A 280 -6.75 -2.12 -11.37
CA PRO A 280 -7.40 -2.98 -12.36
C PRO A 280 -7.81 -4.33 -11.77
N THR A 281 -6.91 -4.94 -11.00
CA THR A 281 -7.13 -6.23 -10.32
C THR A 281 -8.31 -6.14 -9.35
N ILE A 282 -8.38 -5.08 -8.55
CA ILE A 282 -9.48 -4.83 -7.61
C ILE A 282 -10.80 -4.62 -8.36
N ILE A 283 -10.83 -3.72 -9.35
CA ILE A 283 -12.04 -3.42 -10.13
C ILE A 283 -12.58 -4.68 -10.82
N LEU A 284 -11.69 -5.50 -11.39
CA LEU A 284 -12.06 -6.76 -12.01
C LEU A 284 -12.82 -7.65 -11.02
N THR A 285 -12.32 -7.79 -9.79
CA THR A 285 -12.97 -8.64 -8.78
C THR A 285 -14.34 -8.11 -8.33
N VAL A 286 -14.45 -6.81 -8.07
CA VAL A 286 -15.70 -6.17 -7.64
C VAL A 286 -16.78 -6.27 -8.71
N ALA A 287 -16.43 -5.95 -9.95
CA ALA A 287 -17.38 -5.93 -11.07
C ALA A 287 -17.95 -7.33 -11.39
N VAL A 288 -17.24 -8.40 -11.00
CA VAL A 288 -17.76 -9.77 -11.16
C VAL A 288 -18.94 -10.03 -10.21
N ALA A 289 -18.95 -9.49 -8.98
CA ALA A 289 -20.02 -9.72 -8.02
C ALA A 289 -21.39 -9.25 -8.55
N ASP A 290 -21.47 -8.01 -9.06
CA ASP A 290 -22.68 -7.44 -9.66
C ASP A 290 -23.20 -8.32 -10.82
N SER A 291 -22.27 -8.72 -11.69
CA SER A 291 -22.56 -9.58 -12.83
C SER A 291 -23.10 -10.95 -12.39
N ILE A 292 -22.52 -11.55 -11.35
CA ILE A 292 -22.94 -12.85 -10.81
C ILE A 292 -24.36 -12.77 -10.24
N HIS A 293 -24.69 -11.73 -9.47
CA HIS A 293 -26.03 -11.57 -8.91
C HIS A 293 -27.10 -11.51 -10.01
N ILE A 294 -26.85 -10.75 -11.08
CA ILE A 294 -27.77 -10.62 -12.21
C ILE A 294 -27.82 -11.91 -13.05
N LEU A 295 -26.67 -12.52 -13.34
CA LEU A 295 -26.59 -13.70 -14.20
C LEU A 295 -27.17 -14.95 -13.52
N VAL A 296 -26.80 -15.23 -12.26
CA VAL A 296 -27.28 -16.40 -11.50
C VAL A 296 -28.80 -16.34 -11.34
N THR A 297 -29.36 -15.17 -11.00
CA THR A 297 -30.81 -15.01 -10.84
C THR A 297 -31.56 -15.27 -12.15
N ALA A 298 -31.05 -14.77 -13.28
CA ALA A 298 -31.64 -15.04 -14.59
C ALA A 298 -31.57 -16.52 -14.97
N LEU A 299 -30.42 -17.17 -14.75
CA LEU A 299 -30.21 -18.59 -15.06
C LEU A 299 -31.09 -19.51 -14.21
N VAL A 300 -31.21 -19.24 -12.91
CA VAL A 300 -32.09 -20.00 -12.01
C VAL A 300 -33.56 -19.82 -12.43
N SER A 301 -33.98 -18.61 -12.80
CA SER A 301 -35.33 -18.35 -13.30
C SER A 301 -35.63 -19.11 -14.61
N MET A 302 -34.66 -19.18 -15.53
CA MET A 302 -34.80 -20.00 -16.75
C MET A 302 -34.92 -21.49 -16.44
N GLN A 303 -34.21 -22.01 -15.43
CA GLN A 303 -34.35 -23.41 -15.00
C GLN A 303 -35.71 -23.72 -14.39
N LYS A 304 -36.34 -22.73 -13.77
CA LYS A 304 -37.72 -22.82 -13.25
C LYS A 304 -38.78 -22.71 -14.37
N GLY A 305 -38.38 -22.69 -15.63
CA GLY A 305 -39.27 -22.69 -16.79
C GLY A 305 -39.62 -21.31 -17.34
N MET A 306 -39.06 -20.22 -16.81
CA MET A 306 -39.31 -18.88 -17.36
C MET A 306 -38.63 -18.71 -18.72
N ALA A 307 -39.30 -18.01 -19.64
CA ALA A 307 -38.70 -17.63 -20.91
C ALA A 307 -37.47 -16.71 -20.67
N LYS A 308 -36.45 -16.81 -21.52
CA LYS A 308 -35.19 -16.06 -21.39
C LYS A 308 -35.41 -14.55 -21.13
N ARG A 309 -36.31 -13.92 -21.88
CA ARG A 309 -36.61 -12.49 -21.76
C ARG A 309 -37.22 -12.16 -20.40
N GLU A 310 -38.20 -12.94 -19.97
CA GLU A 310 -38.87 -12.77 -18.68
C GLU A 310 -37.90 -12.99 -17.52
N ALA A 311 -37.02 -13.99 -17.64
CA ALA A 311 -36.00 -14.27 -16.65
C ALA A 311 -34.98 -13.11 -16.48
N ILE A 312 -34.58 -12.45 -17.56
CA ILE A 312 -33.71 -11.26 -17.51
C ILE A 312 -34.43 -10.09 -16.82
N VAL A 313 -35.70 -9.83 -17.19
CA VAL A 313 -36.52 -8.78 -16.57
C VAL A 313 -36.71 -9.05 -15.08
N GLU A 314 -36.97 -10.30 -14.71
CA GLU A 314 -37.11 -10.71 -13.31
C GLU A 314 -35.81 -10.52 -12.53
N SER A 315 -34.68 -10.89 -13.13
CA SER A 315 -33.37 -10.69 -12.51
C SER A 315 -33.10 -9.23 -12.19
N LEU A 316 -33.34 -8.33 -13.16
CA LEU A 316 -33.21 -6.89 -12.93
C LEU A 316 -34.20 -6.40 -11.86
N ARG A 317 -35.47 -6.79 -11.94
CA ARG A 317 -36.49 -6.40 -10.95
C ARG A 317 -36.11 -6.74 -9.51
N VAL A 318 -35.42 -7.87 -9.33
CA VAL A 318 -35.07 -8.42 -8.01
C VAL A 318 -33.71 -7.90 -7.51
N ASN A 319 -32.79 -7.56 -8.40
CA ASN A 319 -31.42 -7.20 -8.04
C ASN A 319 -31.05 -5.73 -8.27
N PHE A 320 -31.88 -4.93 -8.95
CA PHE A 320 -31.55 -3.52 -9.24
C PHE A 320 -31.19 -2.72 -7.97
N GLN A 321 -32.06 -2.72 -6.95
CA GLN A 321 -31.83 -1.96 -5.73
C GLN A 321 -30.64 -2.52 -4.92
N PRO A 322 -30.54 -3.84 -4.64
CA PRO A 322 -29.36 -4.40 -3.98
C PRO A 322 -28.07 -4.03 -4.70
N VAL A 323 -27.96 -4.28 -6.00
CA VAL A 323 -26.74 -4.01 -6.79
C VAL A 323 -26.41 -2.51 -6.83
N PHE A 324 -27.40 -1.63 -6.95
CA PHE A 324 -27.14 -0.18 -6.82
C PHE A 324 -26.57 0.19 -5.44
N LEU A 325 -27.16 -0.35 -4.38
CA LEU A 325 -26.74 -0.04 -3.02
C LEU A 325 -25.32 -0.54 -2.77
N THR A 326 -25.00 -1.76 -3.22
CA THR A 326 -23.68 -2.36 -3.05
C THR A 326 -22.62 -1.58 -3.81
N SER A 327 -22.85 -1.23 -5.08
CA SER A 327 -21.91 -0.40 -5.85
C SER A 327 -21.69 0.99 -5.23
N VAL A 328 -22.74 1.63 -4.67
CA VAL A 328 -22.60 2.90 -3.95
C VAL A 328 -21.80 2.72 -2.66
N THR A 329 -22.09 1.70 -1.86
CA THR A 329 -21.35 1.43 -0.61
C THR A 329 -19.90 1.06 -0.89
N THR A 330 -19.61 0.35 -1.98
CA THR A 330 -18.26 0.04 -2.43
C THR A 330 -17.52 1.30 -2.87
N ALA A 331 -18.18 2.18 -3.62
CA ALA A 331 -17.62 3.48 -3.98
C ALA A 331 -17.33 4.35 -2.73
N ILE A 332 -18.21 4.36 -1.73
CA ILE A 332 -17.98 5.06 -0.44
C ILE A 332 -16.78 4.44 0.31
N GLY A 333 -16.71 3.10 0.38
CA GLY A 333 -15.59 2.39 1.01
C GLY A 333 -14.26 2.75 0.38
N PHE A 334 -14.15 2.71 -0.95
CA PHE A 334 -12.94 3.14 -1.65
C PHE A 334 -12.68 4.65 -1.54
N ALA A 335 -13.72 5.49 -1.60
CA ALA A 335 -13.57 6.93 -1.43
C ALA A 335 -13.08 7.32 -0.03
N SER A 336 -13.26 6.47 0.98
CA SER A 336 -12.69 6.69 2.32
C SER A 336 -11.16 6.70 2.32
N LEU A 337 -10.51 6.12 1.31
CA LEU A 337 -9.07 6.22 1.12
C LEU A 337 -8.59 7.66 0.84
N ASN A 338 -9.49 8.60 0.50
CA ASN A 338 -9.14 10.03 0.39
C ASN A 338 -8.73 10.66 1.73
N PHE A 339 -9.05 10.04 2.86
CA PHE A 339 -8.55 10.46 4.18
C PHE A 339 -7.09 10.07 4.41
N SER A 340 -6.49 9.24 3.54
CA SER A 340 -5.08 8.87 3.64
C SER A 340 -4.20 10.11 3.47
N ASP A 341 -3.12 10.24 4.24
CA ASP A 341 -2.13 11.30 4.01
C ASP A 341 -1.23 11.00 2.80
N ALA A 342 -1.29 9.78 2.26
CA ALA A 342 -0.49 9.34 1.14
C ALA A 342 -1.29 9.37 -0.18
N PRO A 343 -0.97 10.29 -1.13
CA PRO A 343 -1.68 10.42 -2.41
C PRO A 343 -1.86 9.12 -3.21
N PRO A 344 -0.89 8.18 -3.31
CA PRO A 344 -1.06 6.93 -4.06
C PRO A 344 -2.30 6.12 -3.67
N PHE A 345 -2.69 6.14 -2.40
CA PHE A 345 -3.85 5.39 -1.90
C PHE A 345 -5.16 6.14 -2.16
N ARG A 346 -5.13 7.47 -2.18
CA ARG A 346 -6.24 8.29 -2.68
C ARG A 346 -6.50 7.97 -4.14
N ASP A 347 -5.44 7.85 -4.94
CA ASP A 347 -5.52 7.52 -6.36
C ASP A 347 -6.07 6.11 -6.59
N LEU A 348 -5.60 5.13 -5.83
CA LEU A 348 -6.13 3.77 -5.79
C LEU A 348 -7.62 3.76 -5.47
N GLY A 349 -8.03 4.49 -4.42
CA GLY A 349 -9.42 4.59 -3.97
C GLY A 349 -10.32 5.27 -4.99
N ASN A 350 -9.90 6.41 -5.53
CA ASN A 350 -10.68 7.14 -6.54
C ASN A 350 -10.84 6.31 -7.83
N THR A 351 -9.78 5.66 -8.28
CA THR A 351 -9.82 4.77 -9.46
C THR A 351 -10.76 3.59 -9.22
N SER A 352 -10.67 2.95 -8.06
CA SER A 352 -11.52 1.80 -7.70
C SER A 352 -12.99 2.20 -7.48
N ALA A 353 -13.26 3.36 -6.88
CA ALA A 353 -14.60 3.89 -6.71
C ALA A 353 -15.27 4.21 -8.05
N VAL A 354 -14.57 4.87 -8.97
CA VAL A 354 -15.04 5.09 -10.35
C VAL A 354 -15.27 3.75 -11.04
N GLY A 355 -14.35 2.80 -10.91
CA GLY A 355 -14.49 1.46 -11.46
C GLY A 355 -15.74 0.72 -10.97
N ALA A 356 -16.07 0.80 -9.69
CA ALA A 356 -17.29 0.24 -9.12
C ALA A 356 -18.56 0.89 -9.70
N LEU A 357 -18.58 2.22 -9.86
CA LEU A 357 -19.71 2.94 -10.45
C LEU A 357 -19.88 2.64 -11.95
N VAL A 358 -18.79 2.55 -12.70
CA VAL A 358 -18.85 2.13 -14.11
C VAL A 358 -19.30 0.67 -14.22
N ALA A 359 -18.79 -0.22 -13.37
CA ALA A 359 -19.21 -1.61 -13.31
C ALA A 359 -20.70 -1.75 -13.04
N TRP A 360 -21.26 -0.93 -12.15
CA TRP A 360 -22.70 -0.86 -11.90
C TRP A 360 -23.49 -0.53 -13.16
N VAL A 361 -23.14 0.58 -13.83
CA VAL A 361 -23.82 1.05 -15.05
C VAL A 361 -23.78 -0.04 -16.14
N LEU A 362 -22.64 -0.68 -16.33
CA LEU A 362 -22.47 -1.78 -17.27
C LEU A 362 -23.27 -3.03 -16.85
N SER A 363 -23.30 -3.37 -15.57
CA SER A 363 -24.03 -4.53 -15.05
C SER A 363 -25.55 -4.40 -15.18
N ILE A 364 -26.11 -3.19 -15.01
CA ILE A 364 -27.56 -2.98 -15.16
C ILE A 364 -28.00 -2.67 -16.59
N SER A 365 -27.10 -2.19 -17.46
CA SER A 365 -27.42 -1.78 -18.83
C SER A 365 -26.84 -2.70 -19.89
N PHE A 366 -25.51 -2.83 -19.94
CA PHE A 366 -24.79 -3.58 -20.96
C PHE A 366 -25.00 -5.09 -20.80
N LEU A 367 -24.84 -5.63 -19.60
CA LEU A 367 -24.95 -7.06 -19.34
C LEU A 367 -26.33 -7.64 -19.74
N PRO A 368 -27.49 -7.08 -19.34
CA PRO A 368 -28.79 -7.61 -19.73
C PRO A 368 -29.05 -7.49 -21.24
N ALA A 369 -28.57 -6.41 -21.86
CA ALA A 369 -28.65 -6.22 -23.31
C ALA A 369 -27.86 -7.31 -24.05
N LEU A 370 -26.60 -7.54 -23.64
CA LEU A 370 -25.74 -8.57 -24.21
C LEU A 370 -26.29 -9.98 -23.96
N MET A 371 -26.80 -10.25 -22.75
CA MET A 371 -27.46 -11.51 -22.42
C MET A 371 -28.67 -11.77 -23.30
N SER A 372 -29.44 -10.74 -23.67
CA SER A 372 -30.59 -10.89 -24.57
C SER A 372 -30.18 -11.31 -25.99
N ILE A 373 -28.97 -10.95 -26.42
CA ILE A 373 -28.40 -11.27 -27.74
C ILE A 373 -27.76 -12.66 -27.74
N LEU A 374 -26.89 -12.96 -26.77
CA LEU A 374 -26.10 -14.20 -26.74
C LEU A 374 -26.95 -15.45 -26.44
N PRO A 375 -26.61 -16.63 -26.98
CA PRO A 375 -27.28 -17.88 -26.64
C PRO A 375 -26.90 -18.28 -25.21
N ILE A 376 -27.84 -18.16 -24.26
CA ILE A 376 -27.63 -18.52 -22.85
C ILE A 376 -28.46 -19.76 -22.55
N THR A 377 -27.78 -20.83 -22.13
CA THR A 377 -28.42 -22.09 -21.70
C THR A 377 -28.25 -22.26 -20.20
N ALA A 378 -29.34 -22.56 -19.51
CA ALA A 378 -29.28 -22.82 -18.08
C ALA A 378 -29.04 -24.32 -17.82
N LYS A 379 -27.86 -24.68 -17.29
CA LYS A 379 -27.49 -26.07 -16.93
C LYS A 379 -27.72 -26.33 -15.44
N GLY A 380 -28.27 -27.50 -15.06
CA GLY A 380 -28.80 -27.81 -13.72
C GLY A 380 -27.84 -27.80 -12.50
N SER A 381 -26.58 -27.37 -12.63
CA SER A 381 -25.63 -27.26 -11.50
C SER A 381 -26.10 -26.27 -10.42
N LEU A 382 -26.66 -25.13 -10.85
CA LEU A 382 -27.16 -24.08 -9.95
C LEU A 382 -28.35 -24.53 -9.11
N THR A 383 -29.18 -25.47 -9.62
CA THR A 383 -30.31 -26.04 -8.88
C THR A 383 -29.84 -26.87 -7.67
N ARG A 384 -28.77 -27.67 -7.85
CA ARG A 384 -28.18 -28.47 -6.76
C ARG A 384 -27.58 -27.57 -5.67
N GLN A 385 -26.90 -26.50 -6.05
CA GLN A 385 -26.37 -25.50 -5.10
C GLN A 385 -27.49 -24.80 -4.33
N SER A 386 -28.59 -24.43 -5.00
CA SER A 386 -29.76 -23.84 -4.36
C SER A 386 -30.39 -24.77 -3.31
N ALA A 387 -30.51 -26.08 -3.61
CA ALA A 387 -31.05 -27.06 -2.68
C ALA A 387 -30.11 -27.30 -1.47
N PHE A 388 -28.79 -27.24 -1.69
CA PHE A 388 -27.81 -27.28 -0.59
C PHE A 388 -27.96 -26.07 0.33
N MET A 389 -28.09 -24.86 -0.23
CA MET A 389 -28.26 -23.63 0.55
C MET A 389 -29.54 -23.63 1.38
N GLU A 390 -30.62 -24.22 0.88
CA GLU A 390 -31.84 -24.40 1.65
C GLU A 390 -31.63 -25.33 2.85
N ARG A 391 -30.98 -26.48 2.67
CA ARG A 391 -30.63 -27.40 3.76
C ARG A 391 -29.68 -26.76 4.78
N PHE A 392 -28.71 -26.00 4.29
CA PHE A 392 -27.79 -25.26 5.14
C PHE A 392 -28.55 -24.20 5.97
N GLY A 393 -29.48 -23.48 5.36
CA GLY A 393 -30.37 -22.56 6.05
C GLY A 393 -31.18 -23.22 7.18
N GLU A 394 -31.72 -24.42 6.95
CA GLU A 394 -32.41 -25.19 8.00
C GLU A 394 -31.50 -25.52 9.18
N MET A 395 -30.26 -25.92 8.91
CA MET A 395 -29.27 -26.23 9.94
C MET A 395 -28.94 -24.99 10.79
N VAL A 396 -28.81 -23.82 10.16
CA VAL A 396 -28.58 -22.55 10.86
C VAL A 396 -29.80 -22.15 11.70
N ILE A 397 -31.01 -22.27 11.15
CA ILE A 397 -32.26 -21.96 11.88
C ILE A 397 -32.42 -22.89 13.10
N GLY A 398 -32.18 -24.19 12.93
CA GLY A 398 -32.31 -25.19 14.00
C GLY A 398 -31.28 -25.03 15.12
N ASN A 399 -30.05 -24.59 14.79
CA ASN A 399 -28.95 -24.44 15.76
C ASN A 399 -28.68 -22.99 16.19
N ARG A 400 -29.56 -22.03 15.86
CA ARG A 400 -29.35 -20.59 16.02
C ARG A 400 -28.77 -20.13 17.36
N ARG A 401 -29.21 -20.70 18.49
CA ARG A 401 -28.72 -20.30 19.82
C ARG A 401 -27.28 -20.72 20.05
N LYS A 402 -26.92 -21.95 19.66
CA LYS A 402 -25.55 -22.46 19.76
C LYS A 402 -24.61 -21.69 18.85
N ILE A 403 -25.06 -21.39 17.63
CA ILE A 403 -24.31 -20.59 16.65
C ILE A 403 -24.07 -19.18 17.18
N LEU A 404 -25.11 -18.50 17.68
CA LEU A 404 -24.99 -17.16 18.23
C LEU A 404 -23.95 -17.09 19.36
N VAL A 405 -24.02 -18.00 20.33
CA VAL A 405 -23.08 -18.02 21.46
C VAL A 405 -21.67 -18.39 21.01
N GLY A 406 -21.53 -19.43 20.18
CA GLY A 406 -20.23 -19.89 19.69
C GLY A 406 -19.50 -18.84 18.85
N MET A 407 -20.19 -18.24 17.88
CA MET A 407 -19.62 -17.18 17.04
C MET A 407 -19.27 -15.94 17.86
N THR A 408 -20.12 -15.54 18.83
CA THR A 408 -19.82 -14.40 19.70
C THR A 408 -18.58 -14.68 20.56
N ALA A 409 -18.44 -15.89 21.12
CA ALA A 409 -17.27 -16.27 21.90
C ALA A 409 -15.98 -16.26 21.06
N ILE A 410 -16.03 -16.78 19.84
CA ILE A 410 -14.90 -16.73 18.89
C ILE A 410 -14.51 -15.28 18.58
N LEU A 411 -15.50 -14.43 18.28
CA LEU A 411 -15.26 -13.01 17.98
C LEU A 411 -14.67 -12.25 19.17
N ILE A 412 -15.11 -12.53 20.40
CA ILE A 412 -14.51 -11.95 21.62
C ILE A 412 -13.06 -12.42 21.77
N GLY A 413 -12.79 -13.71 21.52
CA GLY A 413 -11.42 -14.25 21.54
C GLY A 413 -10.52 -13.53 20.55
N PHE A 414 -10.94 -13.37 19.30
CA PHE A 414 -10.19 -12.63 18.29
C PHE A 414 -10.04 -11.14 18.64
N ALA A 415 -11.09 -10.50 19.13
CA ALA A 415 -11.03 -9.10 19.57
C ALA A 415 -10.01 -8.88 20.71
N SER A 416 -9.86 -9.85 21.63
CA SER A 416 -8.89 -9.75 22.73
C SER A 416 -7.42 -9.82 22.28
N LEU A 417 -7.14 -10.26 21.05
CA LEU A 417 -5.79 -10.29 20.49
C LEU A 417 -5.39 -8.96 19.85
N LEU A 418 -6.35 -8.12 19.45
CA LEU A 418 -6.08 -6.86 18.73
C LEU A 418 -5.19 -5.87 19.49
N PRO A 419 -5.28 -5.69 20.83
CA PRO A 419 -4.41 -4.76 21.56
C PRO A 419 -2.93 -5.14 21.55
N GLN A 420 -2.57 -6.33 21.08
CA GLN A 420 -1.17 -6.79 20.99
C GLN A 420 -0.45 -6.25 19.76
N PHE A 421 -1.16 -5.63 18.82
CA PHE A 421 -0.56 -5.11 17.61
C PHE A 421 0.31 -3.87 17.87
N THR A 422 1.55 -3.93 17.39
CA THR A 422 2.46 -2.77 17.33
C THR A 422 2.56 -2.26 15.90
N PHE A 423 2.54 -0.93 15.75
CA PHE A 423 2.72 -0.30 14.44
C PHE A 423 4.21 -0.17 14.15
N ASN A 424 4.68 -0.87 13.12
CA ASN A 424 6.07 -0.85 12.70
C ASN A 424 6.13 -0.83 11.17
N ASP A 425 6.72 0.22 10.61
CA ASP A 425 6.77 0.39 9.16
C ASP A 425 8.20 0.46 8.64
N ARG A 426 8.59 -0.57 7.89
CA ARG A 426 9.90 -0.71 7.25
C ARG A 426 9.74 -0.59 5.74
N PHE A 427 10.22 0.51 5.18
CA PHE A 427 10.01 0.81 3.76
C PHE A 427 10.67 -0.21 2.81
N VAL A 428 11.80 -0.82 3.21
CA VAL A 428 12.46 -1.84 2.39
C VAL A 428 11.60 -3.10 2.31
N GLU A 429 10.81 -3.40 3.35
CA GLU A 429 9.90 -4.55 3.39
C GLU A 429 8.67 -4.35 2.49
N TYR A 430 8.52 -3.20 1.84
CA TYR A 430 7.49 -3.00 0.83
C TYR A 430 7.73 -3.85 -0.41
N PHE A 431 8.93 -4.37 -0.59
CA PHE A 431 9.28 -5.29 -1.65
C PHE A 431 9.57 -6.66 -1.06
N ASP A 432 9.14 -7.71 -1.74
CA ASP A 432 9.54 -9.07 -1.36
C ASP A 432 10.91 -9.47 -1.91
N ASP A 433 11.38 -10.65 -1.52
CA ASP A 433 12.72 -11.16 -1.84
C ASP A 433 12.93 -11.46 -3.34
N ARG A 434 11.90 -11.30 -4.20
CA ARG A 434 12.03 -11.38 -5.66
C ARG A 434 12.55 -10.08 -6.29
N MET A 435 12.66 -9.02 -5.50
CA MET A 435 13.18 -7.73 -5.93
C MET A 435 14.66 -7.62 -5.56
N GLU A 436 15.50 -7.32 -6.55
CA GLU A 436 16.95 -7.17 -6.39
C GLU A 436 17.30 -6.16 -5.29
N PHE A 437 16.62 -5.00 -5.30
CA PHE A 437 16.80 -3.96 -4.29
C PHE A 437 16.55 -4.46 -2.85
N ARG A 438 15.55 -5.32 -2.63
CA ARG A 438 15.22 -5.85 -1.30
C ARG A 438 16.40 -6.65 -0.75
N VAL A 439 16.84 -7.65 -1.50
CA VAL A 439 17.92 -8.57 -1.11
C VAL A 439 19.25 -7.84 -0.96
N ALA A 440 19.55 -6.92 -1.89
CA ALA A 440 20.78 -6.13 -1.86
C ALA A 440 20.84 -5.18 -0.65
N SER A 441 19.73 -4.52 -0.32
CA SER A 441 19.66 -3.57 0.80
C SER A 441 19.76 -4.26 2.16
N ASP A 442 19.04 -5.38 2.34
CA ASP A 442 19.11 -6.17 3.57
C ASP A 442 20.55 -6.66 3.79
N TRP A 443 21.17 -7.20 2.73
CA TRP A 443 22.56 -7.66 2.80
C TRP A 443 23.55 -6.51 3.08
N ALA A 444 23.41 -5.35 2.44
CA ALA A 444 24.25 -4.18 2.70
C ALA A 444 24.11 -3.69 4.15
N SER A 445 22.89 -3.69 4.69
CA SER A 445 22.58 -3.32 6.08
C SER A 445 23.24 -4.25 7.09
N ASP A 446 23.25 -5.55 6.82
CA ASP A 446 23.81 -6.56 7.73
C ASP A 446 25.34 -6.57 7.73
N ASN A 447 25.99 -6.04 6.68
CA ASN A 447 27.43 -6.23 6.44
C ASN A 447 28.27 -4.95 6.44
N LEU A 448 27.68 -3.77 6.23
CA LEU A 448 28.45 -2.54 6.08
C LEU A 448 27.81 -1.31 6.73
N ILE A 449 26.67 -0.87 6.19
CA ILE A 449 26.11 0.45 6.49
C ILE A 449 24.61 0.36 6.72
N GLY A 450 24.13 1.09 7.72
CA GLY A 450 22.70 1.26 7.93
C GLY A 450 21.97 1.91 6.75
N ILE A 451 20.71 1.52 6.56
CA ILE A 451 19.86 2.00 5.45
C ILE A 451 18.98 3.19 5.84
N TYR A 452 18.87 3.52 7.13
CA TYR A 452 18.06 4.62 7.63
C TYR A 452 18.96 5.84 7.89
N GLN A 453 18.62 6.98 7.29
CA GLN A 453 19.38 8.22 7.45
C GLN A 453 18.49 9.36 7.97
N ILE A 454 19.04 10.09 8.95
CA ILE A 454 18.53 11.39 9.40
C ILE A 454 19.55 12.44 8.99
N SER A 455 19.08 13.58 8.51
CA SER A 455 19.91 14.72 8.17
C SER A 455 19.37 16.00 8.81
N TYR A 456 20.28 16.83 9.30
CA TYR A 456 19.98 18.16 9.83
C TYR A 456 20.77 19.20 9.05
N SER A 457 20.14 20.34 8.78
CA SER A 457 20.82 21.53 8.25
C SER A 457 20.97 22.54 9.38
N LEU A 458 22.14 22.58 10.00
CA LEU A 458 22.42 23.36 11.22
C LEU A 458 22.97 24.73 10.84
N TYR A 459 22.20 25.80 11.06
CA TYR A 459 22.58 27.17 10.71
C TYR A 459 23.44 27.82 11.79
N SER A 460 24.52 28.49 11.39
CA SER A 460 25.49 29.11 12.32
C SER A 460 25.05 30.49 12.84
N GLY A 461 24.04 31.11 12.23
CA GLY A 461 23.56 32.44 12.61
C GLY A 461 23.88 33.52 11.57
N ASP A 462 25.06 33.43 10.96
CA ASP A 462 25.58 34.42 10.00
C ASP A 462 26.31 33.76 8.81
N THR A 463 26.46 34.51 7.70
CA THR A 463 27.27 34.15 6.53
C THR A 463 28.74 33.88 6.92
N GLY A 464 29.29 32.77 6.45
CA GLY A 464 30.63 32.31 6.84
C GLY A 464 30.77 31.92 8.32
N GLY A 465 29.67 31.76 9.06
CA GLY A 465 29.69 31.44 10.49
C GLY A 465 30.04 29.97 10.79
N ILE A 466 30.06 29.09 9.79
CA ILE A 466 30.49 27.69 10.01
C ILE A 466 31.97 27.56 10.43
N SER A 467 32.75 28.62 10.27
CA SER A 467 34.14 28.71 10.73
C SER A 467 34.28 29.23 12.16
N ASP A 468 33.18 29.63 12.83
CA ASP A 468 33.25 30.10 14.21
C ASP A 468 33.57 28.92 15.16
N PRO A 469 34.59 29.03 16.03
CA PRO A 469 34.96 27.94 16.93
C PRO A 469 33.82 27.48 17.82
N GLU A 470 33.01 28.40 18.36
CA GLU A 470 31.84 28.06 19.17
C GLU A 470 30.83 27.20 18.38
N TYR A 471 30.57 27.54 17.12
CA TYR A 471 29.68 26.73 16.27
C TYR A 471 30.26 25.33 16.03
N LEU A 472 31.55 25.24 15.71
CA LEU A 472 32.25 23.97 15.48
C LEU A 472 32.27 23.08 16.73
N GLU A 473 32.50 23.66 17.91
CA GLU A 473 32.44 22.94 19.19
C GLU A 473 31.04 22.38 19.46
N ARG A 474 29.99 23.18 19.24
CA ARG A 474 28.59 22.73 19.42
C ARG A 474 28.22 21.65 18.40
N LEU A 475 28.63 21.81 17.15
CA LEU A 475 28.43 20.82 16.09
C LEU A 475 29.13 19.50 16.41
N GLU A 476 30.38 19.56 16.89
CA GLU A 476 31.13 18.39 17.33
C GLU A 476 30.49 17.72 18.55
N ALA A 477 30.08 18.49 19.56
CA ALA A 477 29.39 17.95 20.72
C ALA A 477 28.09 17.23 20.33
N PHE A 478 27.35 17.76 19.36
CA PHE A 478 26.14 17.11 18.87
C PHE A 478 26.44 15.83 18.08
N ALA A 479 27.47 15.86 17.23
CA ALA A 479 27.93 14.68 16.49
C ALA A 479 28.40 13.57 17.44
N ASN A 480 29.15 13.91 18.50
CA ASN A 480 29.61 12.97 19.52
C ASN A 480 28.44 12.40 20.32
N TRP A 481 27.45 13.22 20.68
CA TRP A 481 26.23 12.75 21.32
C TRP A 481 25.50 11.70 20.47
N PHE A 482 25.42 11.89 19.14
CA PHE A 482 24.86 10.88 18.24
C PHE A 482 25.69 9.60 18.20
N ARG A 483 27.04 9.71 18.17
CA ARG A 483 27.93 8.54 18.19
C ARG A 483 27.76 7.66 19.44
N GLU A 484 27.30 8.24 20.54
CA GLU A 484 27.01 7.52 21.79
C GLU A 484 25.63 6.82 21.79
N GLN A 485 24.75 7.11 20.82
CA GLN A 485 23.43 6.49 20.76
C GLN A 485 23.52 5.03 20.26
N PRO A 486 22.78 4.10 20.87
CA PRO A 486 22.86 2.68 20.53
C PRO A 486 22.34 2.37 19.12
N GLU A 487 21.46 3.21 18.57
CA GLU A 487 20.87 3.02 17.24
C GLU A 487 21.77 3.55 16.10
N VAL A 488 22.83 4.30 16.41
CA VAL A 488 23.65 5.03 15.42
C VAL A 488 24.84 4.18 14.97
N VAL A 489 24.96 4.00 13.66
CA VAL A 489 26.09 3.30 13.01
C VAL A 489 27.20 4.27 12.65
N HIS A 490 26.84 5.42 12.07
CA HIS A 490 27.80 6.39 11.54
C HIS A 490 27.25 7.82 11.61
N VAL A 491 28.13 8.78 11.84
CA VAL A 491 27.81 10.22 11.87
C VAL A 491 28.77 10.94 10.93
N GLY A 492 28.24 11.43 9.81
CA GLY A 492 28.96 12.28 8.87
C GLY A 492 28.79 13.74 9.25
N THR A 493 29.89 14.41 9.61
CA THR A 493 29.92 15.80 10.06
C THR A 493 31.08 16.56 9.44
N PHE A 494 30.86 17.84 9.15
CA PHE A 494 31.90 18.76 8.68
C PHE A 494 33.07 18.89 9.68
N THR A 495 32.80 18.72 10.97
CA THR A 495 33.85 18.82 12.01
C THR A 495 34.94 17.77 11.86
N ASP A 496 34.65 16.59 11.31
CA ASP A 496 35.71 15.58 11.11
C ASP A 496 36.73 16.03 10.05
N VAL A 497 36.25 16.74 9.02
CA VAL A 497 37.12 17.31 7.98
C VAL A 497 38.00 18.41 8.59
N ILE A 498 37.40 19.37 9.31
CA ILE A 498 38.17 20.52 9.80
C ILE A 498 39.20 20.13 10.86
N LYS A 499 38.90 19.13 11.71
CA LYS A 499 39.85 18.60 12.70
C LYS A 499 41.04 17.91 12.04
N ARG A 500 40.80 17.15 10.96
CA ARG A 500 41.89 16.51 10.21
C ARG A 500 42.77 17.54 9.53
N VAL A 501 42.18 18.54 8.88
CA VAL A 501 42.96 19.62 8.26
C VAL A 501 43.73 20.38 9.33
N ASN A 502 43.14 20.66 10.50
CA ASN A 502 43.85 21.31 11.60
C ASN A 502 45.06 20.49 12.06
N LYS A 503 44.92 19.18 12.26
CA LYS A 503 46.02 18.27 12.56
C LYS A 503 47.12 18.32 11.48
N SER A 504 46.77 18.21 10.20
CA SER A 504 47.76 18.23 9.12
C SER A 504 48.44 19.60 8.97
N MET A 505 47.76 20.70 9.27
CA MET A 505 48.38 22.03 9.30
C MET A 505 49.37 22.24 10.46
N HIS A 506 49.37 21.33 11.44
CA HIS A 506 50.28 21.31 12.58
C HIS A 506 51.21 20.09 12.55
N GLY A 507 51.63 19.66 11.35
CA GLY A 507 52.63 18.60 11.21
C GLY A 507 52.12 17.20 11.55
N ASP A 508 50.82 16.95 11.35
CA ASP A 508 50.11 15.72 11.73
C ASP A 508 50.15 15.39 13.24
N ASP A 509 50.30 16.41 14.09
CA ASP A 509 50.26 16.27 15.55
C ASP A 509 48.84 15.91 16.05
N GLU A 510 48.72 14.79 16.76
CA GLU A 510 47.45 14.30 17.31
C GLU A 510 46.84 15.26 18.34
N ASP A 511 47.64 16.09 19.03
CA ASP A 511 47.14 17.10 19.96
C ASP A 511 46.31 18.20 19.24
N TYR A 512 46.45 18.28 17.91
CA TYR A 512 45.72 19.20 17.04
C TYR A 512 44.56 18.54 16.27
N TYR A 513 44.22 17.28 16.56
CA TYR A 513 42.96 16.65 16.09
C TYR A 513 41.74 17.18 16.87
N ARG A 514 41.54 18.49 16.80
CA ARG A 514 40.49 19.27 17.48
C ARG A 514 40.09 20.44 16.60
N VAL A 515 38.94 21.04 16.87
CA VAL A 515 38.48 22.22 16.10
C VAL A 515 39.49 23.38 16.27
N PRO A 516 39.72 24.21 15.23
CA PRO A 516 40.63 25.35 15.36
C PRO A 516 40.17 26.36 16.41
N ASP A 517 41.13 26.98 17.11
CA ASP A 517 40.87 27.91 18.22
C ASP A 517 40.27 29.25 17.78
N ASP A 518 40.46 29.62 16.51
CA ASP A 518 40.02 30.90 15.96
C ASP A 518 39.40 30.78 14.57
N ARG A 519 38.49 31.71 14.29
CA ARG A 519 37.71 31.74 13.04
C ARG A 519 38.58 31.91 11.80
N GLN A 520 39.65 32.69 11.90
CA GLN A 520 40.50 33.00 10.75
C GLN A 520 41.25 31.74 10.29
N SER A 521 41.82 30.99 11.23
CA SER A 521 42.47 29.70 10.97
C SER A 521 41.48 28.70 10.38
N ALA A 522 40.30 28.54 10.98
CA ALA A 522 39.26 27.64 10.46
C ALA A 522 38.84 27.99 9.02
N ALA A 523 38.65 29.28 8.73
CA ALA A 523 38.29 29.74 7.39
C ALA A 523 39.43 29.53 6.37
N GLN A 524 40.68 29.76 6.77
CA GLN A 524 41.85 29.56 5.92
C GLN A 524 42.09 28.07 5.62
N PHE A 525 41.97 27.21 6.62
CA PHE A 525 42.07 25.76 6.47
C PHE A 525 41.00 25.22 5.54
N LEU A 526 39.75 25.67 5.71
CA LEU A 526 38.66 25.32 4.81
C LEU A 526 38.96 25.73 3.37
N LEU A 527 39.43 26.97 3.15
CA LEU A 527 39.76 27.46 1.82
C LEU A 527 40.89 26.65 1.17
N LEU A 528 41.97 26.37 1.89
CA LEU A 528 43.09 25.57 1.39
C LEU A 528 42.65 24.15 1.02
N TYR A 529 41.82 23.53 1.87
CA TYR A 529 41.27 22.22 1.60
C TYR A 529 40.37 22.23 0.36
N GLU A 530 39.43 23.18 0.25
CA GLU A 530 38.56 23.33 -0.93
C GLU A 530 39.34 23.51 -2.23
N MET A 531 40.41 24.31 -2.22
CA MET A 531 41.27 24.52 -3.39
C MET A 531 42.07 23.28 -3.79
N SER A 532 42.26 22.34 -2.87
CA SER A 532 43.03 21.12 -3.09
C SER A 532 42.16 19.93 -3.53
N LEU A 533 40.84 20.03 -3.41
CA LEU A 533 39.92 18.96 -3.80
C LEU A 533 39.79 18.86 -5.33
N PRO A 534 39.78 17.64 -5.88
CA PRO A 534 39.53 17.45 -7.31
C PRO A 534 38.07 17.75 -7.65
N TYR A 535 37.81 17.94 -8.95
CA TYR A 535 36.46 18.22 -9.45
C TYR A 535 35.45 17.15 -8.99
N GLY A 536 34.31 17.61 -8.48
CA GLY A 536 33.21 16.74 -8.00
C GLY A 536 33.40 16.18 -6.58
N LEU A 537 34.54 16.40 -5.93
CA LEU A 537 34.76 16.03 -4.52
C LEU A 537 34.68 17.23 -3.55
N ASP A 538 34.13 18.36 -4.01
CA ASP A 538 33.90 19.54 -3.18
C ASP A 538 32.98 19.28 -1.97
N LEU A 539 32.89 20.26 -1.06
CA LEU A 539 32.15 20.13 0.19
C LEU A 539 30.67 20.52 0.08
N ASN A 540 30.11 20.74 -1.12
CA ASN A 540 28.71 21.18 -1.26
C ASN A 540 27.68 20.10 -0.80
N ASP A 541 28.13 18.89 -0.50
CA ASP A 541 27.34 17.84 0.16
C ASP A 541 27.25 18.02 1.69
N GLN A 542 28.12 18.85 2.29
CA GLN A 542 28.25 19.07 3.73
C GLN A 542 28.09 20.54 4.15
N ILE A 543 28.41 21.51 3.29
CA ILE A 543 28.32 22.95 3.58
C ILE A 543 27.50 23.65 2.49
N ASN A 544 26.79 24.71 2.87
CA ASN A 544 26.06 25.52 1.90
C ASN A 544 26.95 26.59 1.25
N VAL A 545 26.48 27.16 0.13
CA VAL A 545 27.28 28.07 -0.73
C VAL A 545 27.80 29.31 0.01
N ASP A 546 27.01 29.90 0.90
CA ASP A 546 27.38 31.09 1.68
C ASP A 546 28.05 30.74 3.02
N LYS A 547 28.36 29.45 3.25
CA LYS A 547 29.07 28.96 4.43
C LYS A 547 28.40 29.37 5.75
N SER A 548 27.07 29.40 5.76
CA SER A 548 26.24 29.74 6.92
C SER A 548 25.55 28.53 7.56
N ALA A 549 25.61 27.37 6.94
CA ALA A 549 25.07 26.13 7.50
C ALA A 549 25.89 24.91 7.10
N THR A 550 25.86 23.90 7.97
CA THR A 550 26.41 22.57 7.68
C THR A 550 25.34 21.50 7.76
N LYS A 551 25.49 20.46 6.95
CA LYS A 551 24.68 19.26 6.97
C LYS A 551 25.32 18.23 7.89
N LEU A 552 24.57 17.81 8.91
CA LEU A 552 24.91 16.67 9.76
C LEU A 552 24.09 15.46 9.29
N THR A 553 24.76 14.35 8.95
CA THR A 553 24.09 13.12 8.48
C THR A 553 24.33 11.99 9.46
N ILE A 554 23.25 11.39 9.95
CA ILE A 554 23.26 10.29 10.91
C ILE A 554 22.73 9.06 10.20
N THR A 555 23.50 7.98 10.22
CA THR A 555 23.10 6.68 9.70
C THR A 555 22.77 5.75 10.86
N LEU A 556 21.57 5.18 10.85
CA LEU A 556 21.03 4.31 11.88
C LEU A 556 21.01 2.86 11.41
N THR A 557 21.03 1.93 12.37
CA THR A 557 20.68 0.52 12.12
C THR A 557 19.23 0.40 11.64
N ASP A 558 18.76 -0.82 11.38
CA ASP A 558 17.31 -1.04 11.28
C ASP A 558 16.64 -0.65 12.60
N VAL A 559 15.77 0.36 12.53
CA VAL A 559 15.06 0.95 13.67
C VAL A 559 13.57 0.95 13.40
N SER A 560 12.79 0.66 14.44
CA SER A 560 11.33 0.77 14.37
C SER A 560 10.90 2.23 14.29
N THR A 561 9.65 2.45 13.86
CA THR A 561 9.04 3.79 13.86
C THR A 561 9.09 4.47 15.23
N GLU A 562 8.93 3.69 16.31
CA GLU A 562 9.00 4.20 17.69
C GLU A 562 10.44 4.59 18.08
N GLN A 563 11.43 3.77 17.70
CA GLN A 563 12.85 4.06 17.94
C GLN A 563 13.29 5.31 17.17
N MET A 564 12.90 5.44 15.90
CA MET A 564 13.15 6.63 15.08
C MET A 564 12.61 7.90 15.76
N LYS A 565 11.35 7.86 16.22
CA LYS A 565 10.74 8.98 16.95
C LYS A 565 11.50 9.28 18.24
N SER A 566 11.85 8.25 19.01
CA SER A 566 12.59 8.42 20.27
C SER A 566 13.95 9.09 20.06
N VAL A 567 14.73 8.66 19.07
CA VAL A 567 16.04 9.26 18.76
C VAL A 567 15.88 10.73 18.35
N ILE A 568 14.89 11.05 17.52
CA ILE A 568 14.60 12.43 17.09
C ILE A 568 14.19 13.31 18.27
N ASP A 569 13.28 12.83 19.13
CA ASP A 569 12.83 13.58 20.32
C ASP A 569 14.01 13.86 21.28
N ARG A 570 14.90 12.87 21.49
CA ARG A 570 16.12 13.04 22.28
C ARG A 570 17.08 14.05 21.66
N ALA A 571 17.26 14.00 20.34
CA ALA A 571 18.13 14.91 19.59
C ALA A 571 17.62 16.36 19.63
N GLU A 572 16.31 16.56 19.45
CA GLU A 572 15.68 17.88 19.57
C GLU A 572 15.87 18.45 20.98
N ASN A 573 15.66 17.64 22.01
CA ASN A 573 15.84 18.07 23.40
C ASN A 573 17.31 18.43 23.70
N TRP A 574 18.26 17.68 23.14
CA TRP A 574 19.68 17.98 23.26
C TRP A 574 20.01 19.33 22.61
N LEU A 575 19.55 19.58 21.37
CA LEU A 575 19.76 20.85 20.67
C LEU A 575 19.19 22.03 21.48
N ARG A 576 17.95 21.91 21.95
CA ARG A 576 17.28 22.96 22.75
C ARG A 576 17.98 23.28 24.07
N THR A 577 18.75 22.34 24.60
CA THR A 577 19.45 22.50 25.88
C THR A 577 20.89 23.00 25.70
N ASN A 578 21.56 22.60 24.61
CA ASN A 578 23.02 22.73 24.48
C ASN A 578 23.49 23.62 23.32
N ALA A 579 22.59 24.01 22.40
CA ALA A 579 22.93 24.77 21.20
C ALA A 579 22.10 26.08 21.12
N PRO A 580 22.61 27.12 20.43
CA PRO A 580 21.85 28.35 20.21
C PRO A 580 20.63 28.10 19.31
N ASP A 581 19.62 28.97 19.44
CA ASP A 581 18.36 28.88 18.69
C ASP A 581 18.57 28.86 17.16
N SER A 582 19.66 29.46 16.66
CA SER A 582 20.03 29.43 15.24
C SER A 582 20.30 28.02 14.71
N MET A 583 20.80 27.11 15.56
CA MET A 583 21.12 25.74 15.17
C MET A 583 19.91 24.81 15.19
N TYR A 584 18.74 25.27 15.64
CA TYR A 584 17.55 24.42 15.66
C TYR A 584 17.12 24.07 14.23
N ALA A 585 17.14 22.78 13.93
CA ALA A 585 16.83 22.26 12.61
C ALA A 585 15.79 21.15 12.69
N TYR A 586 14.90 21.11 11.70
CA TYR A 586 13.95 20.02 11.55
C TYR A 586 14.65 18.78 10.96
N PRO A 587 14.40 17.56 11.47
CA PRO A 587 14.99 16.36 10.90
C PRO A 587 14.46 16.12 9.48
N ALA A 588 15.36 15.74 8.59
CA ALA A 588 15.04 15.41 7.20
C ALA A 588 15.63 14.05 6.83
N GLY A 589 15.07 13.40 5.82
CA GLY A 589 15.57 12.12 5.33
C GLY A 589 14.43 11.25 4.82
N GLN A 590 14.72 10.36 3.87
CA GLN A 590 13.71 9.46 3.30
C GLN A 590 13.11 8.57 4.39
N ALA A 591 13.95 7.97 5.24
CA ALA A 591 13.56 7.19 6.40
C ALA A 591 12.61 7.97 7.33
N VAL A 592 12.99 9.19 7.69
CA VAL A 592 12.19 10.09 8.55
C VAL A 592 10.80 10.32 7.94
N MET A 593 10.74 10.65 6.65
CA MET A 593 9.48 10.86 5.94
C MET A 593 8.57 9.62 6.02
N PHE A 594 9.10 8.43 5.69
CA PHE A 594 8.32 7.18 5.71
C PHE A 594 7.88 6.75 7.11
N SER A 595 8.71 6.95 8.15
CA SER A 595 8.33 6.64 9.52
C SER A 595 7.15 7.48 10.01
N PHE A 596 7.14 8.79 9.74
CA PHE A 596 6.11 9.68 10.26
C PHE A 596 4.80 9.67 9.45
N ILE A 597 4.84 9.46 8.13
CA ILE A 597 3.62 9.31 7.34
C ILE A 597 2.84 8.05 7.75
N GLY A 598 3.54 7.00 8.18
CA GLY A 598 2.89 5.79 8.67
C GLY A 598 1.93 6.07 9.82
N ILE A 599 2.40 6.82 10.83
CA ILE A 599 1.62 7.21 12.01
C ILE A 599 0.46 8.14 11.63
N SER A 600 0.75 9.23 10.92
CA SER A 600 -0.29 10.23 10.60
C SER A 600 -1.40 9.61 9.74
N ASN A 601 -1.02 8.76 8.78
CA ASN A 601 -1.95 8.03 7.95
C ASN A 601 -2.79 7.03 8.75
N PHE A 602 -2.22 6.35 9.76
CA PHE A 602 -2.98 5.44 10.62
C PHE A 602 -4.09 6.16 11.38
N GLU A 603 -3.78 7.32 11.96
CA GLU A 603 -4.77 8.15 12.65
C GLU A 603 -5.84 8.66 11.68
N ALA A 604 -5.43 9.24 10.54
CA ALA A 604 -6.34 9.79 9.54
C ALA A 604 -7.26 8.71 8.94
N MET A 605 -6.73 7.52 8.64
CA MET A 605 -7.51 6.39 8.10
C MET A 605 -8.45 5.78 9.12
N THR A 606 -8.10 5.77 10.41
CA THR A 606 -9.01 5.31 11.46
C THR A 606 -10.27 6.18 11.51
N VAL A 607 -10.11 7.51 11.44
CA VAL A 607 -11.22 8.46 11.35
C VAL A 607 -12.00 8.28 10.04
N GLY A 608 -11.29 8.21 8.90
CA GLY A 608 -11.90 8.05 7.58
C GLY A 608 -12.74 6.78 7.46
N THR A 609 -12.23 5.67 8.00
CA THR A 609 -12.93 4.38 8.05
C THR A 609 -14.19 4.45 8.93
N GLY A 610 -14.10 5.11 10.08
CA GLY A 610 -15.27 5.35 10.94
C GLY A 610 -16.36 6.15 10.23
N ILE A 611 -15.99 7.20 9.49
CA ILE A 611 -16.92 7.98 8.67
C ILE A 611 -17.53 7.12 7.55
N ALA A 612 -16.73 6.32 6.84
CA ALA A 612 -17.22 5.42 5.79
C ALA A 612 -18.26 4.43 6.34
N LEU A 613 -17.99 3.83 7.50
CA LEU A 613 -18.93 2.92 8.17
C LEU A 613 -20.25 3.61 8.49
N LEU A 614 -20.22 4.85 9.00
CA LEU A 614 -21.43 5.62 9.28
C LEU A 614 -22.22 5.92 8.00
N LEU A 615 -21.54 6.30 6.92
CA LEU A 615 -22.17 6.56 5.62
C LEU A 615 -22.79 5.29 5.03
N ILE A 616 -22.05 4.18 5.01
CA ILE A 616 -22.54 2.87 4.55
C ILE A 616 -23.78 2.45 5.35
N SER A 617 -23.71 2.59 6.68
CA SER A 617 -24.83 2.26 7.57
C SER A 617 -26.04 3.16 7.33
N GLY A 618 -25.82 4.45 7.08
CA GLY A 618 -26.86 5.39 6.67
C GLY A 618 -27.51 4.98 5.35
N CYS A 619 -26.73 4.59 4.34
CA CYS A 619 -27.24 4.07 3.06
C CYS A 619 -28.11 2.82 3.27
N LEU A 620 -27.67 1.88 4.12
CA LEU A 620 -28.43 0.68 4.48
C LEU A 620 -29.75 1.00 5.18
N MET A 621 -29.73 1.89 6.18
CA MET A 621 -30.92 2.33 6.90
C MET A 621 -31.96 2.97 5.97
N LEU A 622 -31.50 3.84 5.06
CA LEU A 622 -32.36 4.50 4.08
C LEU A 622 -32.95 3.51 3.07
N ALA A 623 -32.12 2.58 2.57
CA ALA A 623 -32.54 1.59 1.58
C ALA A 623 -33.52 0.56 2.16
N LEU A 624 -33.25 0.11 3.39
CA LEU A 624 -34.10 -0.84 4.10
C LEU A 624 -35.31 -0.16 4.75
N ARG A 625 -35.37 1.17 4.93
CA ARG A 625 -36.48 1.86 5.61
C ARG A 625 -36.85 1.26 6.98
N ASP A 626 -35.87 0.65 7.64
CA ASP A 626 -36.03 -0.04 8.91
C ASP A 626 -34.76 0.19 9.74
N LEU A 627 -34.85 1.12 10.70
CA LEU A 627 -33.73 1.50 11.55
C LEU A 627 -33.17 0.31 12.33
N LYS A 628 -34.03 -0.63 12.72
CA LYS A 628 -33.63 -1.80 13.49
C LYS A 628 -32.80 -2.76 12.63
N LEU A 629 -33.23 -3.02 11.39
CA LEU A 629 -32.42 -3.83 10.45
C LEU A 629 -31.11 -3.13 10.09
N GLY A 630 -31.13 -1.81 9.94
CA GLY A 630 -29.91 -1.02 9.73
C GLY A 630 -28.92 -1.13 10.90
N ILE A 631 -29.38 -1.02 12.15
CA ILE A 631 -28.51 -1.22 13.32
C ILE A 631 -28.00 -2.67 13.40
N ILE A 632 -28.85 -3.66 13.11
CA ILE A 632 -28.44 -5.08 13.07
C ILE A 632 -27.34 -5.31 12.02
N SER A 633 -27.38 -4.58 10.89
CA SER A 633 -26.40 -4.68 9.82
C SER A 633 -24.99 -4.19 10.21
N LEU A 634 -24.84 -3.42 11.29
CA LEU A 634 -23.51 -3.00 11.75
C LEU A 634 -22.65 -4.19 12.19
N VAL A 635 -23.27 -5.20 12.81
CA VAL A 635 -22.56 -6.37 13.35
C VAL A 635 -21.84 -7.16 12.25
N PRO A 636 -22.50 -7.64 11.18
CA PRO A 636 -21.82 -8.38 10.12
C PRO A 636 -20.86 -7.53 9.29
N ASN A 637 -20.92 -6.19 9.38
CA ASN A 637 -19.96 -5.31 8.71
C ASN A 637 -18.72 -5.01 9.57
N LEU A 638 -18.84 -4.96 10.90
CA LEU A 638 -17.72 -4.68 11.82
C LEU A 638 -16.94 -5.93 12.24
N THR A 639 -17.63 -7.06 12.38
CA THR A 639 -17.03 -8.29 12.92
C THR A 639 -16.08 -9.01 11.96
N PRO A 640 -16.20 -8.94 10.61
CA PRO A 640 -15.25 -9.62 9.73
C PRO A 640 -13.84 -9.04 9.77
N PRO A 641 -13.61 -7.70 9.74
CA PRO A 641 -12.28 -7.15 9.96
C PRO A 641 -11.69 -7.57 11.32
N ILE A 642 -12.50 -7.55 12.39
CA ILE A 642 -12.05 -8.02 13.72
C ILE A 642 -11.59 -9.47 13.68
N ALA A 643 -12.36 -10.36 13.03
CA ALA A 643 -11.99 -11.76 12.88
C ALA A 643 -10.72 -11.93 12.03
N ALA A 644 -10.59 -11.19 10.92
CA ALA A 644 -9.43 -11.27 10.05
C ALA A 644 -8.14 -10.80 10.74
N PHE A 645 -8.17 -9.66 11.44
CA PHE A 645 -7.04 -9.19 12.23
C PHE A 645 -6.78 -10.09 13.46
N GLY A 646 -7.81 -10.70 14.04
CA GLY A 646 -7.62 -11.71 15.09
C GLY A 646 -6.94 -12.99 14.58
N VAL A 647 -7.23 -13.41 13.34
CA VAL A 647 -6.49 -14.50 12.67
C VAL A 647 -5.04 -14.07 12.40
N LEU A 648 -4.81 -12.84 11.93
CA LEU A 648 -3.46 -12.32 11.73
C LEU A 648 -2.64 -12.31 13.03
N ALA A 649 -3.26 -11.93 14.15
CA ALA A 649 -2.62 -11.90 15.47
C ALA A 649 -2.11 -13.27 15.95
N LEU A 650 -2.58 -14.38 15.35
CA LEU A 650 -2.05 -15.71 15.62
C LEU A 650 -0.69 -15.97 14.95
N PHE A 651 -0.32 -15.16 13.94
CA PHE A 651 0.89 -15.33 13.13
C PHE A 651 1.87 -14.16 13.25
N SER A 652 1.37 -12.93 13.41
CA SER A 652 2.18 -11.71 13.53
C SER A 652 1.53 -10.75 14.52
N THR A 653 2.36 -10.12 15.36
CA THR A 653 1.96 -9.01 16.25
C THR A 653 2.36 -7.65 15.68
N GLU A 654 3.02 -7.60 14.53
CA GLU A 654 3.40 -6.35 13.87
C GLU A 654 2.47 -6.05 12.70
N VAL A 655 2.02 -4.80 12.62
CA VAL A 655 1.27 -4.26 11.49
C VAL A 655 2.01 -3.04 10.93
N GLY A 656 2.14 -3.01 9.60
CA GLY A 656 2.75 -1.89 8.90
C GLY A 656 1.70 -0.94 8.36
N PHE A 657 2.19 0.00 7.54
CA PHE A 657 1.41 1.00 6.83
C PHE A 657 0.24 0.41 6.02
N TRP A 658 0.42 -0.79 5.45
CA TRP A 658 -0.58 -1.51 4.67
C TRP A 658 -1.90 -1.81 5.41
N SER A 659 -1.85 -1.95 6.75
CA SER A 659 -2.97 -2.42 7.57
C SER A 659 -4.18 -1.47 7.57
N THR A 660 -3.90 -0.16 7.50
CA THR A 660 -4.90 0.91 7.51
C THR A 660 -5.82 0.85 6.29
N PHE A 661 -5.25 0.54 5.13
CA PHE A 661 -5.96 0.47 3.85
C PHE A 661 -6.80 -0.79 3.71
N VAL A 662 -6.39 -1.89 4.36
CA VAL A 662 -7.13 -3.16 4.37
C VAL A 662 -8.52 -2.96 4.98
N ILE A 663 -8.61 -2.28 6.12
CA ILE A 663 -9.89 -2.11 6.82
C ILE A 663 -10.84 -1.27 5.95
N ALA A 664 -10.37 -0.12 5.46
CA ALA A 664 -11.13 0.78 4.59
C ALA A 664 -11.61 0.07 3.31
N THR A 665 -10.72 -0.65 2.63
CA THR A 665 -11.02 -1.38 1.40
C THR A 665 -11.99 -2.53 1.66
N ALA A 666 -11.73 -3.35 2.68
CA ALA A 666 -12.56 -4.51 2.99
C ALA A 666 -13.99 -4.11 3.36
N LEU A 667 -14.19 -3.02 4.11
CA LEU A 667 -15.52 -2.52 4.45
C LEU A 667 -16.36 -2.16 3.21
N GLY A 668 -15.76 -1.62 2.16
CA GLY A 668 -16.46 -1.37 0.89
C GLY A 668 -16.94 -2.64 0.18
N LEU A 669 -16.31 -3.78 0.46
CA LEU A 669 -16.53 -5.04 -0.27
C LEU A 669 -17.45 -6.00 0.48
N ILE A 670 -17.28 -6.13 1.80
CA ILE A 670 -18.01 -7.12 2.60
C ILE A 670 -19.49 -6.79 2.80
N VAL A 671 -19.86 -5.52 2.64
CA VAL A 671 -21.24 -5.04 2.78
C VAL A 671 -22.17 -5.67 1.74
N ASP A 672 -21.63 -6.11 0.59
CA ASP A 672 -22.38 -6.75 -0.49
C ASP A 672 -23.26 -7.91 0.00
N ALA A 673 -22.67 -8.85 0.72
CA ALA A 673 -23.37 -10.04 1.16
C ALA A 673 -24.47 -9.74 2.16
N THR A 674 -24.19 -8.84 3.12
CA THR A 674 -25.16 -8.32 4.09
C THR A 674 -26.32 -7.60 3.39
N VAL A 675 -26.06 -6.70 2.43
CA VAL A 675 -27.09 -5.96 1.68
C VAL A 675 -28.05 -6.92 0.98
N HIS A 676 -27.50 -7.87 0.23
CA HIS A 676 -28.27 -8.83 -0.54
C HIS A 676 -29.12 -9.72 0.37
N PHE A 677 -28.54 -10.23 1.47
CA PHE A 677 -29.26 -11.05 2.43
C PHE A 677 -30.39 -10.28 3.14
N LEU A 678 -30.09 -9.10 3.69
CA LEU A 678 -31.05 -8.26 4.40
C LEU A 678 -32.18 -7.76 3.50
N SER A 679 -31.88 -7.42 2.24
CA SER A 679 -32.89 -7.01 1.28
C SER A 679 -33.92 -8.12 1.01
N LYS A 680 -33.47 -9.39 0.90
CA LYS A 680 -34.41 -10.53 0.74
C LYS A 680 -35.15 -10.84 2.02
N TYR A 681 -34.47 -10.78 3.17
CA TYR A 681 -35.08 -10.96 4.48
C TYR A 681 -36.20 -9.93 4.70
N GLN A 682 -35.90 -8.65 4.49
CA GLN A 682 -36.87 -7.58 4.65
C GLN A 682 -38.05 -7.74 3.69
N ARG A 683 -37.79 -8.11 2.44
CA ARG A 683 -38.86 -8.38 1.47
C ARG A 683 -39.81 -9.47 1.95
N ALA A 684 -39.29 -10.57 2.50
CA ALA A 684 -40.11 -11.62 3.08
C ALA A 684 -40.91 -11.14 4.30
N ARG A 685 -40.31 -10.33 5.17
CA ARG A 685 -40.99 -9.78 6.36
C ARG A 685 -42.07 -8.76 6.01
N SER A 686 -41.75 -7.81 5.15
CA SER A 686 -42.58 -6.63 4.84
C SER A 686 -43.58 -6.88 3.73
N GLU A 687 -43.19 -7.57 2.64
CA GLU A 687 -44.08 -7.76 1.48
C GLU A 687 -44.85 -9.08 1.55
N GLN A 688 -44.28 -10.13 2.17
CA GLN A 688 -44.89 -11.46 2.23
C GLN A 688 -45.43 -11.83 3.63
N GLY A 689 -45.27 -10.96 4.63
CA GLY A 689 -45.77 -11.20 6.00
C GLY A 689 -45.16 -12.42 6.72
N LYS A 690 -44.00 -12.90 6.26
CA LYS A 690 -43.37 -14.14 6.77
C LYS A 690 -42.81 -13.96 8.19
N SER A 691 -42.72 -15.07 8.95
CA SER A 691 -42.01 -15.10 10.23
C SER A 691 -40.51 -14.80 10.06
N ALA A 692 -39.78 -14.50 11.14
CA ALA A 692 -38.33 -14.28 11.06
C ALA A 692 -37.58 -15.52 10.53
N GLU A 693 -38.01 -16.72 10.93
CA GLU A 693 -37.44 -17.99 10.46
C GLU A 693 -37.72 -18.20 8.97
N ASP A 694 -38.97 -17.99 8.54
CA ASP A 694 -39.35 -18.13 7.12
C ASP A 694 -38.71 -17.06 6.23
N ALA A 695 -38.44 -15.88 6.77
CA ALA A 695 -37.72 -14.83 6.07
C ALA A 695 -36.23 -15.17 5.89
N VAL A 696 -35.59 -15.77 6.91
CA VAL A 696 -34.22 -16.31 6.79
C VAL A 696 -34.18 -17.43 5.75
N ARG A 697 -35.11 -18.39 5.81
CA ARG A 697 -35.26 -19.48 4.85
C ARG A 697 -35.43 -18.94 3.42
N TYR A 698 -36.24 -17.90 3.26
CA TYR A 698 -36.42 -17.22 1.98
C TYR A 698 -35.14 -16.55 1.47
N ALA A 699 -34.36 -15.89 2.35
CA ALA A 699 -33.08 -15.30 1.97
C ALA A 699 -32.08 -16.37 1.49
N PHE A 700 -31.90 -17.47 2.22
CA PHE A 700 -31.01 -18.57 1.82
C PHE A 700 -31.38 -19.18 0.46
N SER A 701 -32.66 -19.49 0.27
CA SER A 701 -33.16 -20.10 -0.98
C SER A 701 -33.13 -19.16 -2.19
N THR A 702 -33.17 -17.84 -1.96
CA THR A 702 -33.21 -16.85 -3.05
C THR A 702 -31.83 -16.35 -3.44
N VAL A 703 -30.97 -16.01 -2.47
CA VAL A 703 -29.69 -15.33 -2.74
C VAL A 703 -28.46 -16.09 -2.24
N GLY A 704 -28.61 -17.11 -1.39
CA GLY A 704 -27.48 -17.83 -0.80
C GLY A 704 -26.50 -18.44 -1.82
N THR A 705 -27.00 -18.96 -2.94
CA THR A 705 -26.13 -19.48 -4.02
C THR A 705 -25.32 -18.36 -4.67
N ALA A 706 -25.94 -17.21 -4.93
CA ALA A 706 -25.23 -16.07 -5.53
C ALA A 706 -24.16 -15.53 -4.57
N LEU A 707 -24.46 -15.45 -3.26
CA LEU A 707 -23.55 -14.97 -2.23
C LEU A 707 -22.29 -15.83 -2.08
N TRP A 708 -22.43 -17.16 -1.99
CA TRP A 708 -21.26 -18.05 -1.93
C TRP A 708 -20.42 -17.94 -3.20
N VAL A 709 -21.07 -17.90 -4.37
CA VAL A 709 -20.39 -17.85 -5.67
C VAL A 709 -19.65 -16.54 -5.85
N SER A 710 -20.26 -15.39 -5.54
CA SER A 710 -19.59 -14.08 -5.62
C SER A 710 -18.42 -13.98 -4.63
N THR A 711 -18.64 -14.38 -3.38
CA THR A 711 -17.60 -14.39 -2.34
C THR A 711 -16.41 -15.27 -2.74
N PHE A 712 -16.65 -16.48 -3.25
CA PHE A 712 -15.58 -17.36 -3.67
C PHE A 712 -14.73 -16.76 -4.80
N VAL A 713 -15.36 -16.06 -5.75
CA VAL A 713 -14.65 -15.34 -6.80
C VAL A 713 -13.84 -14.17 -6.23
N LEU A 714 -14.40 -13.40 -5.29
CA LEU A 714 -13.67 -12.33 -4.61
C LEU A 714 -12.45 -12.86 -3.86
N ILE A 715 -12.58 -13.96 -3.11
CA ILE A 715 -11.47 -14.60 -2.38
C ILE A 715 -10.36 -14.99 -3.34
N ILE A 716 -10.67 -15.70 -4.43
CA ILE A 716 -9.67 -16.11 -5.42
C ILE A 716 -9.01 -14.90 -6.07
N GLY A 717 -9.80 -13.87 -6.38
CA GLY A 717 -9.28 -12.65 -6.98
C GLY A 717 -8.28 -11.93 -6.07
N PHE A 718 -8.66 -11.64 -4.84
CA PHE A 718 -7.76 -11.00 -3.88
C PHE A 718 -6.57 -11.91 -3.49
N ALA A 719 -6.74 -13.23 -3.48
CA ALA A 719 -5.64 -14.18 -3.31
C ALA A 719 -4.62 -14.13 -4.45
N LEU A 720 -5.03 -13.76 -5.68
CA LEU A 720 -4.06 -13.55 -6.77
C LEU A 720 -3.27 -12.25 -6.57
N LEU A 721 -3.92 -11.19 -6.07
CA LEU A 721 -3.24 -9.95 -5.69
C LEU A 721 -2.20 -10.19 -4.58
N ALA A 722 -2.39 -11.21 -3.74
CA ALA A 722 -1.42 -11.63 -2.72
C ALA A 722 -0.05 -12.06 -3.31
N TYR A 723 0.06 -12.27 -4.62
CA TYR A 723 1.30 -12.63 -5.30
C TYR A 723 2.07 -11.41 -5.85
N SER A 724 1.64 -10.18 -5.58
CA SER A 724 2.38 -8.96 -5.97
C SER A 724 3.77 -8.92 -5.32
N PRO A 725 4.83 -8.53 -6.07
CA PRO A 725 6.15 -8.28 -5.48
C PRO A 725 6.16 -7.05 -4.57
N PHE A 726 5.13 -6.20 -4.66
CA PHE A 726 4.90 -5.10 -3.75
C PHE A 726 4.06 -5.59 -2.55
N ARG A 727 4.71 -5.76 -1.40
CA ARG A 727 4.15 -6.36 -0.18
C ARG A 727 2.89 -5.64 0.31
N VAL A 728 2.77 -4.32 0.11
CA VAL A 728 1.54 -3.58 0.45
C VAL A 728 0.35 -4.11 -0.34
N ASN A 729 0.50 -4.32 -1.66
CA ASN A 729 -0.54 -4.93 -2.50
C ASN A 729 -0.77 -6.41 -2.11
N ALA A 730 0.32 -7.14 -1.81
CA ALA A 730 0.22 -8.54 -1.41
C ALA A 730 -0.55 -8.74 -0.08
N MET A 731 -0.27 -7.90 0.93
CA MET A 731 -0.97 -7.91 2.21
C MET A 731 -2.39 -7.39 2.07
N LEU A 732 -2.63 -6.38 1.23
CA LEU A 732 -3.98 -5.97 0.86
C LEU A 732 -4.79 -7.14 0.28
N GLY A 733 -4.22 -7.85 -0.70
CA GLY A 733 -4.79 -9.06 -1.28
C GLY A 733 -5.11 -10.15 -0.25
N THR A 734 -4.11 -10.51 0.55
CA THR A 734 -4.23 -11.56 1.58
C THR A 734 -5.31 -11.22 2.59
N MET A 735 -5.24 -10.03 3.19
CA MET A 735 -6.11 -9.67 4.29
C MET A 735 -7.53 -9.34 3.84
N VAL A 736 -7.72 -8.76 2.65
CA VAL A 736 -9.07 -8.61 2.08
C VAL A 736 -9.67 -9.98 1.77
N ALA A 737 -8.92 -10.93 1.22
CA ALA A 737 -9.40 -12.29 0.98
C ALA A 737 -9.84 -12.99 2.28
N VAL A 738 -9.02 -12.90 3.35
CA VAL A 738 -9.37 -13.43 4.68
C VAL A 738 -10.61 -12.72 5.23
N THR A 739 -10.69 -11.39 5.11
CA THR A 739 -11.82 -10.61 5.61
C THR A 739 -13.12 -10.95 4.89
N VAL A 740 -13.09 -11.12 3.57
CA VAL A 740 -14.24 -11.56 2.76
C VAL A 740 -14.66 -12.99 3.12
N ALA A 741 -13.71 -13.90 3.38
CA ALA A 741 -14.01 -15.24 3.87
C ALA A 741 -14.68 -15.22 5.26
N CYS A 742 -14.16 -14.43 6.19
CA CYS A 742 -14.77 -14.21 7.49
C CYS A 742 -16.18 -13.59 7.36
N ALA A 743 -16.36 -12.64 6.45
CA ALA A 743 -17.63 -11.96 6.22
C ALA A 743 -18.73 -12.92 5.79
N LEU A 744 -18.42 -13.81 4.85
CA LEU A 744 -19.36 -14.85 4.44
C LEU A 744 -19.74 -15.79 5.59
N ILE A 745 -18.78 -16.23 6.40
CA ILE A 745 -19.05 -17.09 7.56
C ILE A 745 -19.99 -16.37 8.53
N ILE A 746 -19.72 -15.09 8.80
CA ILE A 746 -20.52 -14.25 9.68
C ILE A 746 -21.93 -14.01 9.11
N ASP A 747 -22.05 -13.73 7.81
CA ASP A 747 -23.34 -13.52 7.14
C ASP A 747 -24.19 -14.78 7.04
N PHE A 748 -23.56 -15.94 6.96
CA PHE A 748 -24.27 -17.22 6.87
C PHE A 748 -24.59 -17.83 8.23
N LEU A 749 -23.84 -17.50 9.28
CA LEU A 749 -24.02 -18.09 10.61
C LEU A 749 -24.56 -17.08 11.63
N LEU A 750 -23.86 -15.97 11.82
CA LEU A 750 -24.16 -14.99 12.87
C LEU A 750 -25.36 -14.12 12.50
N LEU A 751 -25.40 -13.56 11.29
CA LEU A 751 -26.46 -12.65 10.86
C LEU A 751 -27.87 -13.29 10.94
N PRO A 752 -28.12 -14.53 10.46
CA PRO A 752 -29.44 -15.13 10.55
C PRO A 752 -29.86 -15.42 11.99
N ALA A 753 -28.92 -15.87 12.83
CA ALA A 753 -29.18 -16.11 14.25
C ALA A 753 -29.53 -14.80 14.99
N LEU A 754 -28.83 -13.71 14.66
CA LEU A 754 -29.06 -12.37 15.19
C LEU A 754 -30.43 -11.82 14.76
N LEU A 755 -30.80 -11.97 13.48
CA LEU A 755 -32.10 -11.57 12.95
C LEU A 755 -33.25 -12.29 13.65
N ILE A 756 -33.15 -13.61 13.84
CA ILE A 756 -34.19 -14.38 14.53
C ILE A 756 -34.30 -13.96 16.00
N ALA A 757 -33.17 -13.73 16.67
CA ALA A 757 -33.15 -13.33 18.08
C ALA A 757 -33.72 -11.93 18.31
N LEU A 758 -33.37 -10.95 17.46
CA LEU A 758 -33.71 -9.55 17.66
C LEU A 758 -35.01 -9.15 16.95
N ASP A 759 -35.30 -9.68 15.76
CA ASP A 759 -36.49 -9.36 14.96
C ASP A 759 -37.68 -10.31 15.15
N GLY A 760 -37.50 -11.41 15.92
CA GLY A 760 -38.55 -12.40 16.20
C GLY A 760 -39.80 -11.89 16.95
N LYS A 761 -39.87 -10.62 17.38
CA LYS A 761 -40.96 -10.04 18.18
C LYS A 761 -41.87 -9.06 17.45
N ARG A 762 -42.02 -9.13 16.12
CA ARG A 762 -43.13 -8.40 15.46
C ARG A 762 -44.40 -9.21 15.69
N LYS A 763 -45.25 -8.75 16.64
CA LYS A 763 -46.57 -9.33 16.97
C LYS A 763 -47.31 -9.67 15.67
N THR A 764 -47.30 -10.94 15.28
CA THR A 764 -48.38 -11.48 14.45
C THR A 764 -49.62 -11.43 15.32
N ASP A 765 -50.55 -10.59 14.90
CA ASP A 765 -51.87 -10.41 15.45
C ASP A 765 -52.47 -11.73 15.96
N LYS A 766 -52.67 -11.79 17.28
CA LYS A 766 -53.48 -12.79 17.97
C LYS A 766 -54.96 -12.76 17.52
N THR A 767 -55.34 -11.88 16.59
CA THR A 767 -56.69 -11.71 16.07
C THR A 767 -57.07 -12.81 15.07
N ALA A 768 -56.13 -13.40 14.32
CA ALA A 768 -56.46 -14.43 13.33
C ALA A 768 -56.78 -15.82 13.92
N GLN A 769 -56.45 -16.08 15.19
CA GLN A 769 -56.79 -17.34 15.89
C GLN A 769 -57.95 -17.19 16.88
N ALA A 770 -58.38 -15.96 17.20
CA ALA A 770 -59.55 -15.72 18.04
C ALA A 770 -60.86 -15.82 17.24
N ASP A 771 -60.87 -15.35 15.98
CA ASP A 771 -62.07 -15.35 15.14
C ASP A 771 -62.43 -16.74 14.57
N ALA A 772 -61.51 -17.72 14.67
CA ALA A 772 -61.79 -19.11 14.28
C ALA A 772 -62.42 -19.95 15.42
N LYS A 773 -62.61 -19.39 16.62
CA LYS A 773 -63.17 -20.10 17.79
C LYS A 773 -64.54 -19.60 18.27
N SER A 774 -65.09 -18.53 17.68
CA SER A 774 -66.48 -18.13 17.91
C SER A 774 -67.39 -18.67 16.81
N GLY A 775 -67.83 -19.93 16.96
CA GLY A 775 -68.95 -20.46 16.18
C GLY A 775 -70.26 -19.73 16.53
N PRO A 776 -71.26 -19.69 15.63
CA PRO A 776 -72.48 -18.95 15.84
C PRO A 776 -73.36 -19.62 16.91
N ALA A 777 -73.69 -18.87 17.97
CA ALA A 777 -74.67 -19.27 18.97
C ALA A 777 -76.09 -18.92 18.49
N ASP A 778 -76.95 -19.94 18.49
CA ASP A 778 -78.41 -19.99 18.63
C ASP A 778 -79.28 -18.92 17.92
N ALA A 779 -79.95 -19.38 16.86
CA ALA A 779 -81.18 -18.77 16.34
C ALA A 779 -82.42 -19.30 17.12
N PRO A 780 -83.42 -18.47 17.44
CA PRO A 780 -84.64 -18.88 18.13
C PRO A 780 -85.61 -19.66 17.22
N PRO A 781 -86.48 -20.53 17.76
CA PRO A 781 -87.34 -21.42 16.97
C PRO A 781 -88.50 -20.67 16.31
N ALA A 782 -88.78 -21.06 15.06
CA ALA A 782 -89.88 -20.54 14.25
C ALA A 782 -91.25 -21.02 14.75
N ALA A 783 -92.21 -20.10 14.82
CA ALA A 783 -93.60 -20.37 15.11
C ALA A 783 -94.31 -21.03 13.91
N SER A 784 -95.10 -22.05 14.22
CA SER A 784 -96.01 -22.80 13.33
C SER A 784 -97.32 -22.07 13.07
N ALA A 785 -97.86 -22.16 11.84
CA ALA A 785 -99.31 -22.17 11.51
C ALA A 785 -99.53 -22.62 10.03
N PRO A 786 -100.76 -22.96 9.57
CA PRO A 786 -101.31 -24.32 9.60
C PRO A 786 -101.83 -24.82 8.21
N ALA A 787 -102.37 -26.05 8.25
CA ALA A 787 -103.12 -26.82 7.23
C ALA A 787 -102.30 -27.80 6.37
#